data_AF-A0AB37H9Q5-F1
#
_entry.id   AF-A0AB37H9Q5-F1
#
_cell.length_a   1.000
_cell.length_b   1.000
_cell.length_c   1.000
_cell.angle_alpha   90.00
_cell.angle_beta   90.00
_cell.angle_gamma   90.00
#
_symmetry.space_group_name_H-M   'P 1'
#
loop_
_entity.id
_entity.type
_entity.pdbx_description
1 polymer ?
#
loop_
_entity_poly.entity_id
_entity_poly.type
_entity_poly.pdbx_seq_one_letter_code
_entity_poly.pdbx_strand_id
1 'polypeptide(L)'
;MNYNQKTIEHLLEGKWYRQPEEDWFVDNVVINPAQAKMEKKKGKKVLFIAIDSDTWHKGTGNRGMYAGWTDTHTTVANHESYIDGIIAARPIPELNPDIPQYIIENSYSAIKALANYAYQHRRGQMIAITGTAGKSTSKGLLDKLLGINHTTIATRGNHNTRTGVPLTIACAITQPEFTIVETAISGLWMRSGGILKNYPPDIAMITSIDGGQKKSAHETAILKARIAEGMHHKGHVVLNKDMNEYDTVEKEVQQYNQNIVTYGFDENADSLILEVTETRTTTIVKARILGEEITFETQLNGEGMVQNIVGVLTVIKLAGVALDTIVDAIKDYTPNKAVQNFESYQTGKGHHFTLLNDTWNATGIAMNAAVDLLSQKSKYYKGKSIALLGRIENLSAEEAKKQHESVAQTLIDSNVDIVFAHGPEMKHMLRKLPPEMIGGYYESAEEIASHVANIIEEDDIILLKGSPRSSNFKHVKDELLKAIQFNKKQSKQNIIHPPSTGYGVATFDLESGQKVSGYGDQEVTQNQGIGGLILINHILDRIFAKKLSLTTKYLPDAQAIRESQSDNALLLRKNSTFTLNDILGASIVKSAPNALLMLANTVVGSNRKSMQMIRETVAELGLPPEAALNITGRRISNKQQTITLEALFKVGRLLFNKMPFIQDLLSRNLFIHGNNIFRSKTNLYHYGRITHGLFYGQSDSIGVVLSDIHGKKYVSVVLGAENMFHRDALLSKSIESVAALHEKPDNHLADQQNVHTRQPYKINVIGDTYFGEFYTRIRKRQGKEDALMRFGRNYSFDDIRAFLTEGNFNICNFEAAISDDRNEYLKMRKPFVLHADTEGTVEALKKENIHLATLANNHLMDCGVEGLTETVKQFKEERIHTIGAADYQEEAEKPFVLNVNGQRMTFFNAYWYRQPMYEEFDFYAIGEEPGVACMNPFIFEKIQQEKENHPNGKIIVIAHWGADFKDVRPLQRRFAEQLSKAGADIIIGHGAHMIQGIQKINQTTVAYSIGNGVFNSNGEYNKRFVPAYSMIAQLIISENNEMKLCFYPIYGNNLDTFWKPRFVTKEEFEHCRLMLKARNTISMGTGKDEYYYFEMNI
;
A
#
# COMPACT_ATOMS: atom_id res chain seq x y z
N MET A 1 -36.05 -14.52 -38.03
CA MET A 1 -37.33 -14.58 -37.28
C MET A 1 -37.22 -13.76 -36.00
N ASN A 2 -38.27 -13.68 -35.19
CA ASN A 2 -38.27 -13.07 -33.87
C ASN A 2 -39.16 -13.89 -32.91
N TYR A 3 -39.06 -13.61 -31.61
CA TYR A 3 -40.02 -14.10 -30.63
C TYR A 3 -41.13 -13.06 -30.49
N ASN A 4 -42.35 -13.41 -30.85
CA ASN A 4 -43.54 -12.60 -30.61
C ASN A 4 -44.46 -13.29 -29.59
N GLN A 5 -45.60 -12.67 -29.28
CA GLN A 5 -46.55 -13.20 -28.31
C GLN A 5 -46.93 -14.67 -28.56
N LYS A 6 -47.32 -15.00 -29.79
CA LYS A 6 -47.76 -16.35 -30.18
C LYS A 6 -46.64 -17.37 -30.03
N THR A 7 -45.42 -17.00 -30.39
CA THR A 7 -44.25 -17.87 -30.21
C THR A 7 -43.99 -18.15 -28.74
N ILE A 8 -44.05 -17.14 -27.87
CA ILE A 8 -43.85 -17.32 -26.42
C ILE A 8 -44.92 -18.23 -25.81
N GLU A 9 -46.20 -17.99 -26.13
CA GLU A 9 -47.33 -18.81 -25.65
C GLU A 9 -47.28 -20.24 -26.15
N HIS A 10 -46.77 -20.47 -27.36
CA HIS A 10 -46.59 -21.82 -27.90
C HIS A 10 -45.46 -22.59 -27.21
N LEU A 11 -44.39 -21.90 -26.84
CA LEU A 11 -43.17 -22.54 -26.31
C LEU A 11 -43.19 -22.76 -24.80
N LEU A 12 -43.96 -21.96 -24.07
CA LEU A 12 -43.89 -21.88 -22.62
C LEU A 12 -45.28 -22.02 -22.02
N GLU A 13 -45.40 -22.80 -20.96
CA GLU A 13 -46.65 -22.94 -20.21
C GLU A 13 -46.71 -21.84 -19.13
N GLY A 14 -47.49 -20.80 -19.40
CA GLY A 14 -47.62 -19.65 -18.50
C GLY A 14 -48.77 -18.73 -18.86
N LYS A 15 -48.72 -17.52 -18.30
CA LYS A 15 -49.69 -16.45 -18.59
C LYS A 15 -49.04 -15.08 -18.61
N TRP A 16 -49.55 -14.20 -19.47
CA TRP A 16 -49.19 -12.79 -19.44
C TRP A 16 -49.76 -12.12 -18.19
N TYR A 17 -48.88 -11.57 -17.36
CA TYR A 17 -49.26 -10.62 -16.31
C TYR A 17 -49.53 -9.22 -16.90
N ARG A 18 -48.76 -8.85 -17.93
CA ARG A 18 -48.99 -7.68 -18.79
C ARG A 18 -48.86 -8.11 -20.24
N GLN A 19 -49.91 -7.90 -21.02
CA GLN A 19 -49.98 -8.32 -22.42
C GLN A 19 -49.09 -7.42 -23.29
N PRO A 20 -48.41 -7.98 -24.30
CA PRO A 20 -47.72 -7.20 -25.31
C PRO A 20 -48.69 -6.54 -26.31
N GLU A 21 -48.25 -5.48 -26.97
CA GLU A 21 -48.94 -4.90 -28.12
C GLU A 21 -48.90 -5.86 -29.33
N GLU A 22 -49.82 -5.71 -30.29
CA GLU A 22 -49.96 -6.66 -31.43
C GLU A 22 -48.69 -6.79 -32.29
N ASP A 23 -47.90 -5.73 -32.42
CA ASP A 23 -46.65 -5.69 -33.19
C ASP A 23 -45.39 -5.93 -32.35
N TRP A 24 -45.56 -6.26 -31.06
CA TRP A 24 -44.45 -6.51 -30.15
C TRP A 24 -43.65 -7.75 -30.56
N PHE A 25 -42.33 -7.62 -30.49
CA PHE A 25 -41.40 -8.73 -30.67
C PHE A 25 -40.08 -8.44 -29.97
N VAL A 26 -39.32 -9.52 -29.74
CA VAL A 26 -37.95 -9.50 -29.21
C VAL A 26 -37.04 -10.42 -30.04
N ASP A 27 -35.77 -10.04 -30.15
CA ASP A 27 -34.80 -10.73 -31.00
C ASP A 27 -33.47 -11.05 -30.29
N ASN A 28 -33.38 -10.74 -28.99
CA ASN A 28 -32.22 -11.04 -28.16
C ASN A 28 -32.65 -11.52 -26.76
N VAL A 29 -31.96 -12.52 -26.21
CA VAL A 29 -32.29 -13.12 -24.92
C VAL A 29 -31.13 -12.94 -23.94
N VAL A 30 -31.41 -12.39 -22.76
CA VAL A 30 -30.40 -12.11 -21.73
C VAL A 30 -30.89 -12.48 -20.32
N ILE A 31 -29.93 -12.67 -19.40
CA ILE A 31 -30.18 -12.96 -17.98
C ILE A 31 -29.46 -11.97 -17.04
N ASN A 32 -28.71 -11.00 -17.58
CA ASN A 32 -27.91 -10.05 -16.81
C ASN A 32 -28.09 -8.61 -17.32
N PRO A 33 -28.31 -7.62 -16.44
CA PRO A 33 -28.52 -6.22 -16.84
C PRO A 33 -27.39 -5.57 -17.66
N ALA A 34 -26.14 -5.91 -17.39
CA ALA A 34 -25.01 -5.37 -18.16
C ALA A 34 -25.09 -5.78 -19.64
N GLN A 35 -25.66 -6.95 -19.92
CA GLN A 35 -25.89 -7.45 -21.26
C GLN A 35 -27.08 -6.79 -21.92
N ALA A 36 -28.19 -6.64 -21.19
CA ALA A 36 -29.36 -5.91 -21.67
C ALA A 36 -28.95 -4.52 -22.19
N LYS A 37 -28.18 -3.78 -21.39
CA LYS A 37 -27.63 -2.46 -21.77
C LYS A 37 -26.76 -2.52 -23.02
N MET A 38 -25.88 -3.50 -23.13
CA MET A 38 -24.98 -3.64 -24.29
C MET A 38 -25.75 -3.92 -25.58
N GLU A 39 -26.78 -4.78 -25.52
CA GLU A 39 -27.54 -5.20 -26.69
C GLU A 39 -28.56 -4.16 -27.13
N LYS A 40 -29.19 -3.47 -26.17
CA LYS A 40 -30.04 -2.33 -26.47
C LYS A 40 -29.26 -1.24 -27.23
N LYS A 41 -28.01 -0.98 -26.85
CA LYS A 41 -27.12 -0.04 -27.56
C LYS A 41 -26.80 -0.45 -29.00
N LYS A 42 -26.92 -1.73 -29.33
CA LYS A 42 -26.78 -2.26 -30.71
C LYS A 42 -28.10 -2.25 -31.48
N GLY A 43 -29.16 -1.65 -30.91
CA GLY A 43 -30.48 -1.58 -31.52
C GLY A 43 -31.30 -2.88 -31.42
N LYS A 44 -30.91 -3.83 -30.55
CA LYS A 44 -31.64 -5.09 -30.36
C LYS A 44 -32.85 -4.91 -29.42
N LYS A 45 -33.88 -5.72 -29.63
CA LYS A 45 -35.06 -5.80 -28.75
C LYS A 45 -34.88 -6.94 -27.75
N VAL A 46 -34.78 -6.60 -26.47
CA VAL A 46 -34.24 -7.47 -25.42
C VAL A 46 -35.36 -8.16 -24.62
N LEU A 47 -35.35 -9.48 -24.64
CA LEU A 47 -36.10 -10.35 -23.72
C LEU A 47 -35.23 -10.69 -22.51
N PHE A 48 -35.64 -10.24 -21.33
CA PHE A 48 -34.93 -10.53 -20.08
C PHE A 48 -35.60 -11.70 -19.36
N ILE A 49 -34.82 -12.74 -19.02
CA ILE A 49 -35.31 -13.87 -18.21
C ILE A 49 -34.89 -13.62 -16.76
N ALA A 50 -35.85 -13.31 -15.89
CA ALA A 50 -35.63 -13.10 -14.47
C ALA A 50 -35.63 -14.43 -13.70
N ILE A 51 -34.57 -14.69 -12.93
CA ILE A 51 -34.32 -15.97 -12.27
C ILE A 51 -33.95 -15.71 -10.81
N ASP A 52 -34.67 -16.34 -9.88
CA ASP A 52 -34.32 -16.35 -8.47
C ASP A 52 -33.18 -17.33 -8.16
N SER A 53 -32.57 -17.22 -6.97
CA SER A 53 -31.41 -18.04 -6.61
C SER A 53 -31.72 -19.54 -6.64
N ASP A 54 -32.87 -19.97 -6.13
CA ASP A 54 -33.22 -21.39 -6.04
C ASP A 54 -33.44 -22.00 -7.43
N THR A 55 -34.17 -21.28 -8.29
CA THR A 55 -34.39 -21.66 -9.68
C THR A 55 -33.07 -21.69 -10.46
N TRP A 56 -32.17 -20.73 -10.22
CA TRP A 56 -30.83 -20.74 -10.80
C TRP A 56 -30.01 -21.96 -10.35
N HIS A 57 -29.97 -22.28 -9.06
CA HIS A 57 -29.21 -23.42 -8.55
C HIS A 57 -29.74 -24.75 -9.10
N LYS A 58 -31.06 -24.95 -9.08
CA LYS A 58 -31.72 -26.14 -9.66
C LYS A 58 -31.46 -26.22 -11.17
N GLY A 59 -31.60 -25.09 -11.87
CA GLY A 59 -31.47 -24.98 -13.31
C GLY A 59 -30.04 -25.15 -13.82
N THR A 60 -29.03 -24.65 -13.11
CA THR A 60 -27.62 -24.75 -13.49
C THR A 60 -26.96 -26.03 -12.99
N GLY A 61 -27.36 -26.53 -11.82
CA GLY A 61 -26.68 -27.63 -11.13
C GLY A 61 -25.35 -27.22 -10.47
N ASN A 62 -25.03 -25.93 -10.42
CA ASN A 62 -23.81 -25.41 -9.78
C ASN A 62 -23.92 -25.49 -8.25
N ARG A 63 -22.86 -25.98 -7.59
CA ARG A 63 -22.72 -26.03 -6.11
C ARG A 63 -21.44 -25.31 -5.68
N GLY A 64 -21.38 -24.78 -4.45
CA GLY A 64 -20.21 -24.10 -3.88
C GLY A 64 -20.09 -22.62 -4.27
N MET A 65 -18.89 -22.02 -4.19
CA MET A 65 -18.69 -20.57 -4.39
C MET A 65 -19.06 -20.04 -5.78
N TYR A 66 -19.10 -20.90 -6.81
CA TYR A 66 -19.55 -20.57 -8.17
C TYR A 66 -21.08 -20.58 -8.32
N ALA A 67 -21.81 -20.86 -7.25
CA ALA A 67 -23.25 -20.90 -7.23
C ALA A 67 -23.87 -19.51 -6.96
N GLY A 68 -23.09 -18.53 -6.47
CA GLY A 68 -23.59 -17.20 -6.12
C GLY A 68 -24.43 -16.57 -7.23
N TRP A 69 -25.71 -16.37 -6.94
CA TRP A 69 -26.67 -15.74 -7.83
C TRP A 69 -27.57 -14.82 -7.01
N THR A 70 -27.72 -13.58 -7.45
CA THR A 70 -28.66 -12.66 -6.83
C THR A 70 -29.97 -12.76 -7.59
N ASP A 71 -31.08 -12.86 -6.85
CA ASP A 71 -32.41 -12.89 -7.45
C ASP A 71 -32.63 -11.66 -8.33
N THR A 72 -32.70 -11.86 -9.65
CA THR A 72 -32.78 -10.76 -10.59
C THR A 72 -34.17 -10.11 -10.61
N HIS A 73 -35.19 -10.75 -10.05
CA HIS A 73 -36.54 -10.16 -9.97
C HIS A 73 -36.52 -8.84 -9.16
N THR A 74 -35.63 -8.72 -8.18
CA THR A 74 -35.55 -7.53 -7.31
C THR A 74 -34.68 -6.40 -7.88
N THR A 75 -33.88 -6.67 -8.90
CA THR A 75 -32.89 -5.72 -9.44
C THR A 75 -33.18 -5.29 -10.86
N VAL A 76 -33.95 -6.06 -11.63
CA VAL A 76 -34.22 -5.81 -13.05
C VAL A 76 -34.95 -4.48 -13.30
N ALA A 77 -35.80 -4.03 -12.36
CA ALA A 77 -36.49 -2.74 -12.46
C ALA A 77 -35.53 -1.53 -12.57
N ASN A 78 -34.35 -1.60 -11.93
CA ASN A 78 -33.33 -0.54 -12.03
C ASN A 78 -32.71 -0.41 -13.44
N HIS A 79 -33.07 -1.32 -14.34
CA HIS A 79 -32.49 -1.45 -15.68
C HIS A 79 -33.55 -1.59 -16.78
N GLU A 80 -34.80 -1.23 -16.47
CA GLU A 80 -35.96 -1.38 -17.36
C GLU A 80 -35.83 -0.65 -18.71
N SER A 81 -35.09 0.47 -18.76
CA SER A 81 -34.80 1.23 -19.99
C SER A 81 -34.07 0.41 -21.08
N TYR A 82 -33.52 -0.76 -20.74
CA TYR A 82 -32.83 -1.65 -21.66
C TYR A 82 -33.59 -2.94 -21.99
N ILE A 83 -34.85 -3.04 -21.59
CA ILE A 83 -35.63 -4.28 -21.64
C ILE A 83 -36.93 -4.03 -22.39
N ASP A 84 -37.27 -4.92 -23.32
CA ASP A 84 -38.46 -4.83 -24.16
C ASP A 84 -39.52 -5.87 -23.79
N GLY A 85 -39.17 -6.89 -23.01
CA GLY A 85 -40.12 -7.80 -22.37
C GLY A 85 -39.43 -8.75 -21.40
N ILE A 86 -40.22 -9.38 -20.54
CA ILE A 86 -39.71 -10.21 -19.44
C ILE A 86 -40.40 -11.57 -19.38
N ILE A 87 -39.60 -12.61 -19.14
CA ILE A 87 -40.08 -13.90 -18.63
C ILE A 87 -39.64 -14.02 -17.17
N ALA A 88 -40.57 -14.29 -16.26
CA ALA A 88 -40.29 -14.32 -14.83
C ALA A 88 -41.04 -15.46 -14.12
N ALA A 89 -40.56 -15.85 -12.94
CA ALA A 89 -41.23 -16.83 -12.09
C ALA A 89 -42.44 -16.23 -11.34
N ARG A 90 -42.43 -14.91 -11.18
CA ARG A 90 -43.48 -14.13 -10.51
C ARG A 90 -43.57 -12.72 -11.09
N PRO A 91 -44.74 -12.06 -11.00
CA PRO A 91 -44.89 -10.67 -11.41
C PRO A 91 -43.87 -9.75 -10.75
N ILE A 92 -43.41 -8.74 -11.49
CA ILE A 92 -42.55 -7.66 -10.99
C ILE A 92 -43.34 -6.35 -11.18
N PRO A 93 -44.13 -5.93 -10.17
CA PRO A 93 -45.03 -4.78 -10.30
C PRO A 93 -44.31 -3.45 -10.55
N GLU A 94 -43.07 -3.32 -10.09
CA GLU A 94 -42.27 -2.09 -10.10
C GLU A 94 -41.76 -1.69 -11.50
N LEU A 95 -41.84 -2.59 -12.49
CA LEU A 95 -41.46 -2.28 -13.87
C LEU A 95 -42.45 -1.34 -14.53
N ASN A 96 -41.98 -0.58 -15.51
CA ASN A 96 -42.80 0.20 -16.43
C ASN A 96 -44.01 -0.64 -16.94
N PRO A 97 -45.26 -0.15 -16.80
CA PRO A 97 -46.48 -0.80 -17.29
C PRO A 97 -46.44 -1.27 -18.74
N ASP A 98 -45.67 -0.61 -19.60
CA ASP A 98 -45.59 -0.91 -21.03
C ASP A 98 -44.70 -2.12 -21.35
N ILE A 99 -43.94 -2.63 -20.37
CA ILE A 99 -43.07 -3.80 -20.55
C ILE A 99 -43.90 -5.08 -20.32
N PRO A 100 -44.07 -5.93 -21.35
CA PRO A 100 -44.83 -7.17 -21.23
C PRO A 100 -44.13 -8.17 -20.32
N GLN A 101 -44.91 -8.90 -19.51
CA GLN A 101 -44.39 -9.86 -18.53
C GLN A 101 -45.09 -11.21 -18.68
N TYR A 102 -44.35 -12.24 -19.07
CA TYR A 102 -44.83 -13.62 -19.17
C TYR A 102 -44.39 -14.42 -17.94
N ILE A 103 -45.37 -14.91 -17.17
CA ILE A 103 -45.13 -15.60 -15.90
C ILE A 103 -45.23 -17.10 -16.10
N ILE A 104 -44.16 -17.80 -15.74
CA ILE A 104 -44.05 -19.27 -15.81
C ILE A 104 -43.55 -19.82 -14.48
N GLU A 105 -43.79 -21.10 -14.18
CA GLU A 105 -43.36 -21.68 -12.90
C GLU A 105 -41.83 -21.75 -12.75
N ASN A 106 -41.11 -22.06 -13.84
CA ASN A 106 -39.66 -22.21 -13.84
C ASN A 106 -39.02 -21.33 -14.92
N SER A 107 -38.65 -20.10 -14.56
CA SER A 107 -38.08 -19.14 -15.52
C SER A 107 -36.79 -19.62 -16.19
N TYR A 108 -36.00 -20.47 -15.54
CA TYR A 108 -34.78 -21.04 -16.14
C TYR A 108 -35.10 -21.99 -17.30
N SER A 109 -36.24 -22.69 -17.28
CA SER A 109 -36.61 -23.63 -18.37
C SER A 109 -36.81 -22.90 -19.70
N ALA A 110 -37.21 -21.63 -19.67
CA ALA A 110 -37.40 -20.80 -20.85
C ALA A 110 -36.13 -20.69 -21.71
N ILE A 111 -34.95 -20.64 -21.09
CA ILE A 111 -33.67 -20.58 -21.81
C ILE A 111 -33.55 -21.75 -22.80
N LYS A 112 -33.86 -22.98 -22.34
CA LYS A 112 -33.76 -24.18 -23.18
C LYS A 112 -34.88 -24.25 -24.21
N ALA A 113 -36.11 -23.87 -23.84
CA ALA A 113 -37.24 -23.88 -24.76
C ALA A 113 -36.99 -22.93 -25.95
N LEU A 114 -36.55 -21.70 -25.66
CA LEU A 114 -36.21 -20.70 -26.68
C LEU A 114 -35.03 -21.14 -27.54
N ALA A 115 -33.99 -21.73 -26.94
CA ALA A 115 -32.83 -22.27 -27.65
C ALA A 115 -33.21 -23.44 -28.59
N ASN A 116 -34.01 -24.40 -28.11
CA ASN A 116 -34.51 -25.52 -28.91
C ASN A 116 -35.29 -25.01 -30.12
N TYR A 117 -36.18 -24.05 -29.91
CA TYR A 117 -36.97 -23.45 -30.99
C TYR A 117 -36.07 -22.76 -32.03
N ALA A 118 -35.15 -21.90 -31.59
CA ALA A 118 -34.22 -21.22 -32.48
C ALA A 118 -33.33 -22.21 -33.26
N TYR A 119 -32.84 -23.26 -32.60
CA TYR A 119 -32.03 -24.28 -33.21
C TYR A 119 -32.78 -25.09 -34.27
N GLN A 120 -34.02 -25.50 -34.00
CA GLN A 120 -34.85 -26.26 -34.96
C GLN A 120 -35.23 -25.44 -36.20
N HIS A 121 -35.32 -24.12 -36.07
CA HIS A 121 -35.68 -23.20 -37.16
C HIS A 121 -34.46 -22.50 -37.78
N ARG A 122 -33.25 -22.93 -37.44
CA ARG A 122 -32.01 -22.37 -37.99
C ARG A 122 -31.87 -22.72 -39.47
N ARG A 123 -31.30 -21.80 -40.25
CA ARG A 123 -30.92 -22.01 -41.65
C ARG A 123 -29.42 -21.97 -41.87
N GLY A 124 -28.72 -21.14 -41.10
CA GLY A 124 -27.28 -21.03 -41.12
C GLY A 124 -26.56 -22.17 -40.43
N GLN A 125 -25.23 -22.16 -40.57
CA GLN A 125 -24.33 -23.14 -39.97
C GLN A 125 -24.00 -22.79 -38.53
N MET A 126 -23.84 -23.81 -37.70
CA MET A 126 -23.40 -23.69 -36.32
C MET A 126 -21.96 -24.19 -36.17
N ILE A 127 -21.09 -23.36 -35.60
CA ILE A 127 -19.68 -23.67 -35.36
C ILE A 127 -19.43 -23.69 -33.87
N ALA A 128 -18.91 -24.79 -33.32
CA ALA A 128 -18.57 -24.89 -31.90
C ALA A 128 -17.06 -24.92 -31.67
N ILE A 129 -16.56 -24.20 -30.67
CA ILE A 129 -15.13 -24.12 -30.34
C ILE A 129 -14.89 -24.53 -28.89
N THR A 130 -13.94 -25.43 -28.66
CA THR A 130 -13.40 -25.74 -27.32
C THR A 130 -11.86 -25.81 -27.34
N GLY A 131 -11.29 -26.07 -26.17
CA GLY A 131 -9.85 -26.18 -25.92
C GLY A 131 -9.44 -25.66 -24.55
N THR A 132 -8.19 -25.83 -24.14
CA THR A 132 -7.70 -25.32 -22.85
C THR A 132 -7.33 -23.84 -22.95
N ALA A 133 -6.51 -23.46 -23.94
CA ALA A 133 -6.25 -22.07 -24.35
C ALA A 133 -7.03 -21.73 -25.64
N GLY A 134 -6.78 -20.58 -26.28
CA GLY A 134 -7.19 -20.26 -27.66
C GLY A 134 -8.68 -20.02 -27.97
N LYS A 135 -9.62 -20.57 -27.20
CA LYS A 135 -11.08 -20.51 -27.46
C LYS A 135 -11.65 -19.12 -27.75
N SER A 136 -11.50 -18.18 -26.81
CA SER A 136 -12.14 -16.87 -26.93
C SER A 136 -11.50 -16.01 -28.03
N THR A 137 -10.18 -16.15 -28.23
CA THR A 137 -9.45 -15.54 -29.35
C THR A 137 -9.96 -16.10 -30.68
N SER A 138 -10.02 -17.43 -30.82
CA SER A 138 -10.49 -18.10 -32.04
C SER A 138 -11.94 -17.74 -32.35
N LYS A 139 -12.83 -17.77 -31.35
CA LYS A 139 -14.23 -17.34 -31.49
C LYS A 139 -14.35 -15.87 -31.89
N GLY A 140 -13.55 -14.98 -31.27
CA GLY A 140 -13.56 -13.56 -31.59
C GLY A 140 -13.03 -13.27 -32.99
N LEU A 141 -11.98 -13.96 -33.42
CA LEU A 141 -11.44 -13.85 -34.77
C LEU A 141 -12.44 -14.38 -35.80
N LEU A 142 -13.02 -15.56 -35.56
CA LEU A 142 -14.02 -16.15 -36.43
C LEU A 142 -15.26 -15.25 -36.58
N ASP A 143 -15.77 -14.69 -35.49
CA ASP A 143 -16.89 -13.73 -35.50
C ASP A 143 -16.55 -12.46 -36.28
N LYS A 144 -15.32 -11.94 -36.12
CA LYS A 144 -14.85 -10.76 -36.86
C LYS A 144 -14.74 -11.02 -38.36
N LEU A 145 -14.12 -12.14 -38.75
CA LEU A 145 -13.85 -12.45 -40.15
C LEU A 145 -15.14 -12.84 -40.90
N LEU A 146 -15.97 -13.71 -40.33
CA LEU A 146 -17.26 -14.06 -40.94
C LEU A 146 -18.21 -12.86 -40.98
N GLY A 147 -18.16 -11.98 -39.96
CA GLY A 147 -18.98 -10.78 -39.88
C GLY A 147 -18.69 -9.69 -40.92
N ILE A 148 -17.66 -9.85 -41.76
CA ILE A 148 -17.34 -8.91 -42.85
C ILE A 148 -18.42 -8.95 -43.94
N ASN A 149 -18.78 -10.16 -44.38
CA ASN A 149 -19.70 -10.38 -45.49
C ASN A 149 -20.96 -11.18 -45.09
N HIS A 150 -21.03 -11.66 -43.85
CA HIS A 150 -22.12 -12.53 -43.39
C HIS A 150 -22.68 -12.09 -42.03
N THR A 151 -23.90 -12.55 -41.75
CA THR A 151 -24.55 -12.34 -40.46
C THR A 151 -24.11 -13.39 -39.43
N THR A 152 -23.63 -12.93 -38.27
CA THR A 152 -23.11 -13.80 -37.20
C THR A 152 -23.82 -13.60 -35.87
N ILE A 153 -23.92 -14.69 -35.09
CA ILE A 153 -24.19 -14.64 -33.64
C ILE A 153 -23.17 -15.48 -32.91
N ALA A 154 -22.36 -14.84 -32.06
CA ALA A 154 -21.29 -15.49 -31.33
C ALA A 154 -21.47 -15.45 -29.80
N THR A 155 -20.89 -16.42 -29.09
CA THR A 155 -20.86 -16.44 -27.63
C THR A 155 -20.22 -15.15 -27.07
N ARG A 156 -20.87 -14.56 -26.05
CA ARG A 156 -20.46 -13.29 -25.44
C ARG A 156 -19.85 -13.50 -24.07
N GLY A 157 -18.80 -12.74 -23.75
CA GLY A 157 -18.11 -12.84 -22.47
C GLY A 157 -17.70 -14.28 -22.15
N ASN A 158 -18.05 -14.76 -20.96
CA ASN A 158 -17.79 -16.13 -20.50
C ASN A 158 -19.05 -17.02 -20.55
N HIS A 159 -20.00 -16.75 -21.46
CA HIS A 159 -21.23 -17.56 -21.65
C HIS A 159 -20.96 -18.89 -22.37
N ASN A 160 -19.94 -19.61 -21.94
CA ASN A 160 -19.47 -20.86 -22.55
C ASN A 160 -19.86 -22.10 -21.72
N THR A 161 -20.73 -21.92 -20.72
CA THR A 161 -21.21 -22.98 -19.83
C THR A 161 -22.52 -23.60 -20.33
N ARG A 162 -23.05 -24.59 -19.62
CA ARG A 162 -24.36 -25.22 -19.91
C ARG A 162 -25.52 -24.23 -20.04
N THR A 163 -25.45 -23.07 -19.38
CA THR A 163 -26.47 -22.02 -19.47
C THR A 163 -26.16 -21.05 -20.60
N GLY A 164 -24.89 -20.66 -20.74
CA GLY A 164 -24.47 -19.67 -21.72
C GLY A 164 -24.58 -20.14 -23.18
N VAL A 165 -24.35 -21.44 -23.43
CA VAL A 165 -24.48 -22.03 -24.78
C VAL A 165 -25.93 -21.93 -25.29
N PRO A 166 -26.95 -22.44 -24.59
CA PRO A 166 -28.35 -22.23 -24.97
C PRO A 166 -28.76 -20.76 -25.10
N LEU A 167 -28.26 -19.86 -24.26
CA LEU A 167 -28.56 -18.42 -24.39
C LEU A 167 -28.05 -17.84 -25.72
N THR A 168 -26.84 -18.24 -26.13
CA THR A 168 -26.28 -17.83 -27.44
C THR A 168 -27.17 -18.35 -28.57
N ILE A 169 -27.60 -19.62 -28.48
CA ILE A 169 -28.45 -20.27 -29.48
C ILE A 169 -29.85 -19.65 -29.53
N ALA A 170 -30.45 -19.28 -28.39
CA ALA A 170 -31.73 -18.58 -28.36
C ALA A 170 -31.68 -17.23 -29.12
N CYS A 171 -30.54 -16.55 -29.10
CA CYS A 171 -30.37 -15.32 -29.91
C CYS A 171 -30.34 -15.60 -31.42
N ALA A 172 -30.03 -16.83 -31.85
CA ALA A 172 -30.02 -17.26 -33.25
C ALA A 172 -31.41 -17.32 -33.90
N ILE A 173 -32.48 -16.95 -33.18
CA ILE A 173 -33.82 -16.75 -33.75
C ILE A 173 -33.85 -15.75 -34.91
N THR A 174 -32.90 -14.83 -34.94
CA THR A 174 -32.70 -13.88 -36.04
C THR A 174 -32.27 -14.55 -37.34
N GLN A 175 -31.95 -15.85 -37.32
CA GLN A 175 -31.48 -16.68 -38.43
C GLN A 175 -30.18 -16.15 -39.06
N PRO A 176 -29.10 -16.00 -38.27
CA PRO A 176 -27.80 -15.65 -38.82
C PRO A 176 -27.29 -16.77 -39.74
N GLU A 177 -26.45 -16.41 -40.71
CA GLU A 177 -25.74 -17.37 -41.56
C GLU A 177 -24.76 -18.22 -40.75
N PHE A 178 -24.16 -17.65 -39.69
CA PHE A 178 -23.26 -18.37 -38.79
C PHE A 178 -23.59 -18.16 -37.31
N THR A 179 -23.73 -19.26 -36.57
CA THR A 179 -23.84 -19.25 -35.10
C THR A 179 -22.57 -19.84 -34.48
N ILE A 180 -21.78 -19.02 -33.79
CA ILE A 180 -20.48 -19.41 -33.23
C ILE A 180 -20.58 -19.59 -31.72
N VAL A 181 -20.35 -20.82 -31.25
CA VAL A 181 -20.52 -21.18 -29.84
C VAL A 181 -19.20 -21.57 -29.20
N GLU A 182 -18.71 -20.74 -28.30
CA GLU A 182 -17.61 -21.10 -27.41
C GLU A 182 -18.12 -22.01 -26.29
N THR A 183 -17.48 -23.17 -26.09
CA THR A 183 -17.90 -24.14 -25.08
C THR A 183 -16.75 -24.51 -24.14
N ALA A 184 -16.91 -24.21 -22.85
CA ALA A 184 -15.99 -24.62 -21.80
C ALA A 184 -16.13 -26.11 -21.50
N ILE A 185 -15.14 -26.68 -20.80
CA ILE A 185 -15.21 -28.10 -20.41
C ILE A 185 -16.51 -28.40 -19.67
N SER A 186 -17.00 -27.49 -18.80
CA SER A 186 -18.27 -27.56 -18.06
C SER A 186 -19.51 -27.77 -18.92
N GLY A 187 -19.48 -27.36 -20.19
CA GLY A 187 -20.53 -27.64 -21.16
C GLY A 187 -20.50 -29.08 -21.71
N LEU A 188 -19.37 -29.79 -21.62
CA LEU A 188 -19.14 -31.06 -22.32
C LEU A 188 -19.12 -32.32 -21.42
N TRP A 189 -18.88 -32.17 -20.11
CA TRP A 189 -18.50 -33.31 -19.24
C TRP A 189 -19.52 -33.76 -18.18
N MET A 190 -20.78 -33.30 -18.21
CA MET A 190 -21.75 -33.65 -17.17
C MET A 190 -22.22 -35.11 -17.22
N ARG A 191 -22.67 -35.65 -16.07
CA ARG A 191 -23.25 -37.01 -15.95
C ARG A 191 -24.44 -37.26 -16.90
N SER A 192 -25.17 -36.21 -17.25
CA SER A 192 -26.31 -36.25 -18.19
C SER A 192 -25.92 -36.11 -19.66
N GLY A 193 -24.62 -36.05 -20.00
CA GLY A 193 -24.12 -35.74 -21.35
C GLY A 193 -23.76 -34.26 -21.55
N GLY A 194 -23.02 -33.97 -22.64
CA GLY A 194 -22.65 -32.61 -23.04
C GLY A 194 -23.82 -31.81 -23.59
N ILE A 195 -23.85 -30.48 -23.39
CA ILE A 195 -24.95 -29.62 -23.83
C ILE A 195 -25.10 -29.61 -25.36
N LEU A 196 -23.98 -29.71 -26.08
CA LEU A 196 -23.95 -29.72 -27.55
C LEU A 196 -24.51 -30.99 -28.18
N LYS A 197 -24.67 -32.09 -27.43
CA LYS A 197 -25.42 -33.25 -27.91
C LYS A 197 -26.86 -32.89 -28.34
N ASN A 198 -27.45 -31.90 -27.68
CA ASN A 198 -28.80 -31.40 -28.00
C ASN A 198 -28.78 -30.34 -29.11
N TYR A 199 -27.61 -29.76 -29.39
CA TYR A 199 -27.41 -28.70 -30.37
C TYR A 199 -26.17 -29.00 -31.21
N PRO A 200 -26.17 -30.13 -31.96
CA PRO A 200 -24.96 -30.60 -32.62
C PRO A 200 -24.46 -29.59 -33.65
N PRO A 201 -23.18 -29.16 -33.59
CA PRO A 201 -22.65 -28.21 -34.55
C PRO A 201 -22.46 -28.85 -35.94
N ASP A 202 -22.38 -28.01 -36.96
CA ASP A 202 -22.01 -28.43 -38.33
C ASP A 202 -20.48 -28.53 -38.47
N ILE A 203 -19.74 -27.66 -37.77
CA ILE A 203 -18.27 -27.70 -37.65
C ILE A 203 -17.88 -27.55 -36.17
N ALA A 204 -17.00 -28.42 -35.68
CA ALA A 204 -16.43 -28.32 -34.33
C ALA A 204 -14.92 -28.09 -34.39
N MET A 205 -14.37 -27.28 -33.50
CA MET A 205 -12.94 -26.99 -33.42
C MET A 205 -12.41 -27.23 -32.01
N ILE A 206 -11.27 -27.93 -31.91
CA ILE A 206 -10.52 -28.12 -30.66
C ILE A 206 -9.17 -27.43 -30.79
N THR A 207 -8.99 -26.32 -30.05
CA THR A 207 -7.84 -25.41 -30.17
C THR A 207 -6.56 -25.93 -29.51
N SER A 208 -6.65 -26.40 -28.28
CA SER A 208 -5.55 -27.03 -27.52
C SER A 208 -6.09 -27.96 -26.44
N ILE A 209 -5.29 -28.92 -26.00
CA ILE A 209 -5.51 -29.71 -24.79
C ILE A 209 -4.32 -29.50 -23.87
N ASP A 210 -4.61 -29.23 -22.61
CA ASP A 210 -3.62 -29.19 -21.54
C ASP A 210 -4.31 -29.63 -20.24
N GLY A 211 -3.53 -29.95 -19.22
CA GLY A 211 -4.05 -30.24 -17.88
C GLY A 211 -4.84 -29.05 -17.30
N GLY A 212 -6.06 -29.31 -16.84
CA GLY A 212 -6.86 -28.33 -16.11
C GLY A 212 -6.49 -28.29 -14.62
N GLN A 213 -7.01 -27.31 -13.87
CA GLN A 213 -6.76 -27.17 -12.43
C GLN A 213 -7.01 -28.44 -11.60
N LYS A 214 -7.86 -29.37 -12.06
CA LYS A 214 -8.26 -30.60 -11.34
C LYS A 214 -8.21 -31.87 -12.20
N LYS A 215 -7.80 -31.78 -13.46
CA LYS A 215 -7.90 -32.88 -14.43
C LYS A 215 -6.62 -33.00 -15.22
N SER A 216 -6.19 -34.23 -15.49
CA SER A 216 -5.03 -34.47 -16.36
C SER A 216 -5.30 -33.99 -17.79
N ALA A 217 -4.23 -33.84 -18.58
CA ALA A 217 -4.37 -33.55 -20.01
C ALA A 217 -5.20 -34.64 -20.71
N HIS A 218 -4.91 -35.90 -20.40
CA HIS A 218 -5.65 -37.06 -20.90
C HIS A 218 -7.16 -37.03 -20.57
N GLU A 219 -7.54 -36.77 -19.31
CA GLU A 219 -8.94 -36.62 -18.94
C GLU A 219 -9.60 -35.42 -19.64
N THR A 220 -8.84 -34.36 -19.86
CA THR A 220 -9.30 -33.15 -20.56
C THR A 220 -9.53 -33.43 -22.04
N ALA A 221 -8.69 -34.25 -22.68
CA ALA A 221 -8.84 -34.71 -24.06
C ALA A 221 -10.17 -35.46 -24.26
N ILE A 222 -10.41 -36.51 -23.47
CA ILE A 222 -11.63 -37.34 -23.52
C ILE A 222 -12.89 -36.47 -23.39
N LEU A 223 -12.87 -35.53 -22.45
CA LEU A 223 -14.04 -34.68 -22.18
C LEU A 223 -14.28 -33.62 -23.24
N LYS A 224 -13.22 -33.10 -23.87
CA LYS A 224 -13.35 -32.09 -24.93
C LYS A 224 -13.72 -32.71 -26.28
N ALA A 225 -13.31 -33.96 -26.55
CA ALA A 225 -13.70 -34.70 -27.74
C ALA A 225 -15.23 -34.85 -27.87
N ARG A 226 -15.96 -34.85 -26.74
CA ARG A 226 -17.44 -34.83 -26.70
C ARG A 226 -18.09 -33.62 -27.37
N ILE A 227 -17.34 -32.60 -27.77
CA ILE A 227 -17.84 -31.55 -28.66
C ILE A 227 -18.42 -32.12 -29.97
N ALA A 228 -17.93 -33.28 -30.40
CA ALA A 228 -18.39 -33.99 -31.59
C ALA A 228 -19.62 -34.88 -31.34
N GLU A 229 -20.05 -35.07 -30.08
CA GLU A 229 -21.17 -35.96 -29.75
C GLU A 229 -22.47 -35.47 -30.40
N GLY A 230 -23.06 -36.31 -31.26
CA GLY A 230 -24.33 -36.02 -31.95
C GLY A 230 -24.19 -35.24 -33.26
N MET A 231 -22.96 -34.89 -33.69
CA MET A 231 -22.73 -34.25 -34.99
C MET A 231 -23.22 -35.12 -36.16
N HIS A 232 -23.68 -34.47 -37.24
CA HIS A 232 -24.03 -35.15 -38.47
C HIS A 232 -22.78 -35.74 -39.14
N HIS A 233 -22.89 -36.91 -39.78
CA HIS A 233 -21.77 -37.62 -40.43
C HIS A 233 -21.08 -36.86 -41.59
N LYS A 234 -21.65 -35.73 -42.03
CA LYS A 234 -21.05 -34.81 -43.02
C LYS A 234 -20.44 -33.54 -42.40
N GLY A 235 -20.63 -33.33 -41.10
CA GLY A 235 -19.98 -32.24 -40.37
C GLY A 235 -18.48 -32.52 -40.20
N HIS A 236 -17.70 -31.50 -39.92
CA HIS A 236 -16.23 -31.60 -39.81
C HIS A 236 -15.75 -31.30 -38.40
N VAL A 237 -14.74 -32.03 -37.93
CA VAL A 237 -14.06 -31.76 -36.66
C VAL A 237 -12.63 -31.32 -36.93
N VAL A 238 -12.32 -30.07 -36.60
CA VAL A 238 -11.05 -29.40 -36.84
C VAL A 238 -10.16 -29.52 -35.61
N LEU A 239 -9.02 -30.21 -35.75
CA LEU A 239 -8.09 -30.54 -34.66
C LEU A 239 -6.71 -29.92 -34.88
N ASN A 240 -6.15 -29.32 -33.82
CA ASN A 240 -4.74 -28.88 -33.83
C ASN A 240 -3.81 -30.10 -33.78
N LYS A 241 -3.05 -30.39 -34.85
CA LYS A 241 -2.16 -31.55 -34.93
C LYS A 241 -1.02 -31.49 -33.90
N ASP A 242 -0.61 -30.28 -33.52
CA ASP A 242 0.49 -30.04 -32.58
C ASP A 242 0.04 -30.04 -31.10
N MET A 243 -1.25 -30.26 -30.81
CA MET A 243 -1.73 -30.22 -29.43
C MET A 243 -1.29 -31.44 -28.62
N ASN A 244 -1.11 -31.24 -27.31
CA ASN A 244 -0.91 -32.36 -26.40
C ASN A 244 -2.10 -33.33 -26.46
N GLU A 245 -1.86 -34.63 -26.24
CA GLU A 245 -2.89 -35.67 -26.30
C GLU A 245 -3.67 -35.72 -27.65
N TYR A 246 -3.07 -35.28 -28.76
CA TYR A 246 -3.70 -35.32 -30.09
C TYR A 246 -4.28 -36.70 -30.40
N ASP A 247 -3.50 -37.78 -30.25
CA ASP A 247 -3.93 -39.16 -30.57
C ASP A 247 -5.14 -39.58 -29.74
N THR A 248 -5.18 -39.18 -28.46
CA THR A 248 -6.33 -39.41 -27.58
C THR A 248 -7.55 -38.66 -28.09
N VAL A 249 -7.40 -37.37 -28.45
CA VAL A 249 -8.52 -36.58 -28.99
C VAL A 249 -9.03 -37.17 -30.30
N GLU A 250 -8.14 -37.51 -31.23
CA GLU A 250 -8.48 -38.08 -32.52
C GLU A 250 -9.28 -39.38 -32.35
N LYS A 251 -8.77 -40.32 -31.54
CA LYS A 251 -9.44 -41.58 -31.24
C LYS A 251 -10.82 -41.39 -30.62
N GLU A 252 -10.96 -40.46 -29.68
CA GLU A 252 -12.25 -40.19 -29.01
C GLU A 252 -13.23 -39.47 -29.96
N VAL A 253 -12.76 -38.57 -30.82
CA VAL A 253 -13.59 -37.90 -31.83
C VAL A 253 -14.08 -38.90 -32.89
N GLN A 254 -13.25 -39.84 -33.32
CA GLN A 254 -13.61 -40.87 -34.31
C GLN A 254 -14.80 -41.75 -33.86
N GLN A 255 -15.05 -41.86 -32.55
CA GLN A 255 -16.25 -42.54 -32.04
C GLN A 255 -17.55 -41.81 -32.44
N TYR A 256 -17.48 -40.52 -32.73
CA TYR A 256 -18.63 -39.67 -33.06
C TYR A 256 -18.64 -39.21 -34.52
N ASN A 257 -17.49 -38.89 -35.11
CA ASN A 257 -17.40 -38.36 -36.48
C ASN A 257 -16.06 -38.75 -37.14
N GLN A 258 -16.12 -39.19 -38.39
CA GLN A 258 -14.96 -39.64 -39.18
C GLN A 258 -14.32 -38.52 -40.01
N ASN A 259 -14.99 -37.39 -40.22
CA ASN A 259 -14.45 -36.27 -41.01
C ASN A 259 -13.59 -35.35 -40.13
N ILE A 260 -12.40 -35.83 -39.78
CA ILE A 260 -11.40 -35.05 -39.05
C ILE A 260 -10.55 -34.27 -40.06
N VAL A 261 -10.34 -32.99 -39.76
CA VAL A 261 -9.46 -32.09 -40.52
C VAL A 261 -8.44 -31.51 -39.55
N THR A 262 -7.18 -31.48 -39.93
CA THR A 262 -6.08 -31.11 -39.05
C THR A 262 -5.43 -29.79 -39.46
N TYR A 263 -4.88 -29.06 -38.48
CA TYR A 263 -4.09 -27.86 -38.73
C TYR A 263 -2.89 -27.79 -37.78
N GLY A 264 -1.78 -27.16 -38.20
CA GLY A 264 -0.60 -27.03 -37.34
C GLY A 264 0.71 -26.77 -38.08
N PHE A 265 1.82 -26.92 -37.37
CA PHE A 265 3.19 -26.96 -37.88
C PHE A 265 3.60 -28.36 -38.34
N ASP A 266 2.95 -29.42 -37.83
CA ASP A 266 3.16 -30.80 -38.28
C ASP A 266 2.95 -30.92 -39.80
N GLU A 267 3.95 -31.48 -40.48
CA GLU A 267 3.99 -31.62 -41.95
C GLU A 267 2.82 -32.43 -42.54
N ASN A 268 2.17 -33.27 -41.72
CA ASN A 268 1.01 -34.07 -42.11
C ASN A 268 -0.33 -33.36 -41.84
N ALA A 269 -0.32 -32.11 -41.39
CA ALA A 269 -1.55 -31.35 -41.18
C ALA A 269 -2.20 -30.95 -42.52
N ASP A 270 -3.53 -31.07 -42.61
CA ASP A 270 -4.30 -30.68 -43.81
C ASP A 270 -4.18 -29.17 -44.11
N SER A 271 -4.11 -28.36 -43.04
CA SER A 271 -3.75 -26.95 -43.09
C SER A 271 -2.41 -26.70 -42.40
N LEU A 272 -1.38 -26.45 -43.19
CA LEU A 272 0.01 -26.40 -42.74
C LEU A 272 0.53 -24.96 -42.60
N ILE A 273 1.13 -24.65 -41.46
CA ILE A 273 1.92 -23.42 -41.26
C ILE A 273 3.30 -23.64 -41.87
N LEU A 274 3.64 -22.87 -42.90
CA LEU A 274 4.89 -23.03 -43.67
C LEU A 274 6.02 -22.18 -43.10
N GLU A 275 5.72 -20.94 -42.73
CA GLU A 275 6.72 -19.97 -42.28
C GLU A 275 6.09 -18.95 -41.34
N VAL A 276 6.81 -18.62 -40.26
CA VAL A 276 6.45 -17.55 -39.32
C VAL A 276 7.65 -16.64 -39.15
N THR A 277 7.51 -15.39 -39.60
CA THR A 277 8.51 -14.35 -39.41
C THR A 277 7.98 -13.29 -38.46
N GLU A 278 8.54 -13.23 -37.26
CA GLU A 278 8.19 -12.21 -36.29
C GLU A 278 9.07 -10.96 -36.42
N THR A 279 8.44 -9.80 -36.33
CA THR A 279 9.12 -8.51 -36.14
C THR A 279 8.85 -7.98 -34.73
N ARG A 280 9.33 -6.76 -34.46
CA ARG A 280 9.05 -6.04 -33.22
C ARG A 280 7.56 -5.75 -33.03
N THR A 281 6.82 -5.48 -34.11
CA THR A 281 5.43 -4.98 -34.06
C THR A 281 4.40 -5.94 -34.63
N THR A 282 4.79 -6.79 -35.58
CA THR A 282 3.86 -7.69 -36.30
C THR A 282 4.50 -9.04 -36.60
N THR A 283 3.67 -10.03 -36.89
CA THR A 283 4.05 -11.37 -37.33
C THR A 283 3.53 -11.60 -38.74
N ILE A 284 4.40 -12.06 -39.63
CA ILE A 284 4.05 -12.46 -41.00
C ILE A 284 4.00 -13.97 -41.05
N VAL A 285 2.88 -14.52 -41.53
CA VAL A 285 2.64 -15.96 -41.58
C VAL A 285 2.36 -16.37 -43.02
N LYS A 286 3.08 -17.40 -43.49
CA LYS A 286 2.75 -18.12 -44.71
C LYS A 286 2.15 -19.48 -44.32
N ALA A 287 0.97 -19.80 -44.85
CA ALA A 287 0.28 -21.05 -44.55
C ALA A 287 -0.41 -21.61 -45.80
N ARG A 288 -0.63 -22.92 -45.83
CA ARG A 288 -1.46 -23.59 -46.83
C ARG A 288 -2.73 -24.09 -46.14
N ILE A 289 -3.89 -23.53 -46.49
CA ILE A 289 -5.19 -23.87 -45.90
C ILE A 289 -5.94 -24.77 -46.87
N LEU A 290 -6.02 -26.07 -46.57
CA LEU A 290 -6.70 -27.07 -47.41
C LEU A 290 -6.31 -26.97 -48.90
N GLY A 291 -5.01 -26.85 -49.17
CA GLY A 291 -4.43 -26.73 -50.50
C GLY A 291 -4.29 -25.31 -51.06
N GLU A 292 -4.89 -24.29 -50.43
CA GLU A 292 -4.76 -22.88 -50.83
C GLU A 292 -3.62 -22.19 -50.08
N GLU A 293 -2.59 -21.71 -50.77
CA GLU A 293 -1.52 -20.94 -50.13
C GLU A 293 -1.95 -19.50 -49.87
N ILE A 294 -1.80 -19.06 -48.63
CA ILE A 294 -2.10 -17.71 -48.18
C ILE A 294 -0.90 -17.12 -47.43
N THR A 295 -0.79 -15.80 -47.47
CA THR A 295 0.17 -15.05 -46.65
C THR A 295 -0.59 -13.92 -45.98
N PHE A 296 -0.39 -13.75 -44.67
CA PHE A 296 -1.06 -12.71 -43.91
C PHE A 296 -0.15 -12.10 -42.84
N GLU A 297 -0.46 -10.86 -42.48
CA GLU A 297 0.17 -10.14 -41.38
C GLU A 297 -0.79 -10.12 -40.18
N THR A 298 -0.27 -10.23 -38.97
CA THR A 298 -1.05 -10.16 -37.73
C THR A 298 -0.30 -9.42 -36.63
N GLN A 299 -1.03 -8.77 -35.72
CA GLN A 299 -0.47 -8.19 -34.49
C GLN A 299 -0.35 -9.22 -33.36
N LEU A 300 -0.82 -10.45 -33.58
CA LEU A 300 -0.71 -11.53 -32.60
C LEU A 300 0.65 -12.22 -32.69
N ASN A 301 1.17 -12.60 -31.53
CA ASN A 301 2.54 -13.07 -31.40
C ASN A 301 2.57 -14.45 -30.74
N GLY A 302 3.61 -15.23 -31.06
CA GLY A 302 3.79 -16.59 -30.57
C GLY A 302 2.99 -17.65 -31.34
N GLU A 303 3.56 -18.85 -31.36
CA GLU A 303 3.09 -20.01 -32.14
C GLU A 303 1.63 -20.36 -31.86
N GLY A 304 1.21 -20.35 -30.59
CA GLY A 304 -0.17 -20.69 -30.22
C GLY A 304 -1.20 -19.73 -30.82
N MET A 305 -0.88 -18.45 -31.00
CA MET A 305 -1.78 -17.50 -31.66
C MET A 305 -1.83 -17.75 -33.18
N VAL A 306 -0.69 -18.03 -33.79
CA VAL A 306 -0.61 -18.38 -35.22
C VAL A 306 -1.43 -19.64 -35.52
N GLN A 307 -1.27 -20.69 -34.71
CA GLN A 307 -2.08 -21.91 -34.80
C GLN A 307 -3.59 -21.60 -34.71
N ASN A 308 -4.01 -20.77 -33.74
CA ASN A 308 -5.42 -20.39 -33.63
C ASN A 308 -5.95 -19.67 -34.89
N ILE A 309 -5.14 -18.79 -35.50
CA ILE A 309 -5.52 -18.12 -36.76
C ILE A 309 -5.69 -19.14 -37.89
N VAL A 310 -4.71 -20.02 -38.10
CA VAL A 310 -4.75 -21.05 -39.14
C VAL A 310 -5.92 -22.01 -38.94
N GLY A 311 -6.19 -22.40 -37.70
CA GLY A 311 -7.36 -23.21 -37.36
C GLY A 311 -8.69 -22.51 -37.66
N VAL A 312 -8.79 -21.20 -37.40
CA VAL A 312 -9.95 -20.38 -37.77
C VAL A 312 -10.12 -20.31 -39.30
N LEU A 313 -9.04 -20.08 -40.05
CA LEU A 313 -9.11 -20.04 -41.52
C LEU A 313 -9.51 -21.40 -42.11
N THR A 314 -9.06 -22.50 -41.50
CA THR A 314 -9.49 -23.85 -41.84
C THR A 314 -10.99 -24.03 -41.64
N VAL A 315 -11.53 -23.58 -40.50
CA VAL A 315 -12.97 -23.58 -40.22
C VAL A 315 -13.75 -22.75 -41.24
N ILE A 316 -13.26 -21.55 -41.60
CA ILE A 316 -13.93 -20.67 -42.56
C ILE A 316 -13.96 -21.30 -43.97
N LYS A 317 -12.85 -21.92 -44.40
CA LYS A 317 -12.80 -22.61 -45.68
C LYS A 317 -13.80 -23.77 -45.75
N LEU A 318 -13.90 -24.57 -44.67
CA LEU A 318 -14.89 -25.65 -44.54
C LEU A 318 -16.34 -25.15 -44.49
N ALA A 319 -16.55 -23.93 -43.99
CA ALA A 319 -17.85 -23.26 -44.00
C ALA A 319 -18.24 -22.73 -45.40
N GLY A 320 -17.37 -22.88 -46.41
CA GLY A 320 -17.63 -22.48 -47.79
C GLY A 320 -17.41 -20.99 -48.07
N VAL A 321 -16.67 -20.29 -47.22
CA VAL A 321 -16.36 -18.86 -47.38
C VAL A 321 -14.96 -18.69 -47.98
N ALA A 322 -14.84 -17.78 -48.95
CA ALA A 322 -13.59 -17.52 -49.67
C ALA A 322 -12.61 -16.69 -48.82
N LEU A 323 -11.37 -17.19 -48.64
CA LEU A 323 -10.39 -16.61 -47.72
C LEU A 323 -9.82 -15.27 -48.22
N ASP A 324 -9.61 -15.14 -49.52
CA ASP A 324 -9.16 -13.91 -50.20
C ASP A 324 -10.01 -12.68 -49.84
N THR A 325 -11.31 -12.86 -49.55
CA THR A 325 -12.20 -11.75 -49.18
C THR A 325 -12.05 -11.26 -47.73
N ILE A 326 -11.30 -11.96 -46.88
CA ILE A 326 -11.25 -11.71 -45.42
C ILE A 326 -9.84 -11.68 -44.82
N VAL A 327 -8.84 -12.27 -45.49
CA VAL A 327 -7.50 -12.49 -44.93
C VAL A 327 -6.79 -11.17 -44.56
N ASP A 328 -6.99 -10.11 -45.36
CA ASP A 328 -6.41 -8.80 -45.08
C ASP A 328 -6.90 -8.19 -43.75
N ALA A 329 -8.10 -8.55 -43.29
CA ALA A 329 -8.66 -8.06 -42.03
C ALA A 329 -7.97 -8.64 -40.79
N ILE A 330 -7.12 -9.67 -40.95
CA ILE A 330 -6.34 -10.26 -39.84
C ILE A 330 -5.30 -9.26 -39.31
N LYS A 331 -4.75 -8.39 -40.17
CA LYS A 331 -3.73 -7.39 -39.81
C LYS A 331 -4.19 -6.44 -38.72
N ASP A 332 -5.47 -6.08 -38.75
CA ASP A 332 -6.08 -5.12 -37.82
C ASP A 332 -6.82 -5.81 -36.66
N TYR A 333 -6.74 -7.14 -36.58
CA TYR A 333 -7.40 -7.88 -35.51
C TYR A 333 -6.62 -7.81 -34.21
N THR A 334 -7.22 -7.18 -33.21
CA THR A 334 -6.78 -7.25 -31.81
C THR A 334 -7.83 -8.02 -30.99
N PRO A 335 -7.44 -9.00 -30.16
CA PRO A 335 -8.30 -9.65 -29.19
C PRO A 335 -8.86 -8.65 -28.17
N ASN A 336 -9.56 -9.15 -27.16
CA ASN A 336 -9.94 -8.33 -26.01
C ASN A 336 -8.73 -7.54 -25.47
N LYS A 337 -8.93 -6.29 -25.02
CA LYS A 337 -7.89 -5.29 -24.63
C LYS A 337 -6.88 -5.72 -23.56
N ALA A 338 -6.99 -6.93 -23.03
CA ALA A 338 -6.16 -7.47 -21.96
C ALA A 338 -5.52 -8.83 -22.33
N VAL A 339 -5.46 -9.20 -23.62
CA VAL A 339 -4.79 -10.41 -24.11
C VAL A 339 -3.68 -9.98 -25.07
N GLN A 340 -2.42 -10.22 -24.69
CA GLN A 340 -1.20 -9.86 -25.44
C GLN A 340 -1.23 -8.48 -26.13
N ASN A 341 -1.71 -7.45 -25.44
CA ASN A 341 -1.79 -6.12 -26.03
C ASN A 341 -0.45 -5.39 -25.88
N PHE A 342 0.21 -5.09 -27.01
CA PHE A 342 1.44 -4.30 -27.03
C PHE A 342 1.11 -2.82 -27.19
N GLU A 343 1.50 -2.02 -26.21
CA GLU A 343 1.14 -0.60 -26.14
C GLU A 343 2.39 0.23 -25.90
N SER A 344 2.73 1.13 -26.83
CA SER A 344 3.87 2.02 -26.68
C SER A 344 3.48 3.29 -25.95
N TYR A 345 4.31 3.66 -24.98
CA TYR A 345 4.11 4.83 -24.13
C TYR A 345 5.40 5.64 -24.02
N GLN A 346 5.26 6.92 -23.67
CA GLN A 346 6.38 7.79 -23.38
C GLN A 346 6.31 8.27 -21.93
N THR A 347 7.43 8.22 -21.21
CA THR A 347 7.53 8.72 -19.84
C THR A 347 7.58 10.24 -19.79
N GLY A 348 7.35 10.84 -18.61
CA GLY A 348 7.56 12.27 -18.40
C GLY A 348 9.00 12.75 -18.67
N LYS A 349 9.98 11.84 -18.69
CA LYS A 349 11.40 12.10 -19.02
C LYS A 349 11.72 11.96 -20.51
N GLY A 350 10.72 11.64 -21.35
CA GLY A 350 10.91 11.43 -22.78
C GLY A 350 11.25 10.01 -23.19
N HIS A 351 11.49 9.10 -22.24
CA HIS A 351 11.81 7.70 -22.56
C HIS A 351 10.62 6.95 -23.17
N HIS A 352 10.83 6.21 -24.26
CA HIS A 352 9.83 5.31 -24.83
C HIS A 352 9.93 3.92 -24.22
N PHE A 353 8.80 3.31 -23.90
CA PHE A 353 8.74 1.92 -23.44
C PHE A 353 7.52 1.22 -24.02
N THR A 354 7.54 -0.11 -24.02
CA THR A 354 6.42 -0.92 -24.51
C THR A 354 5.83 -1.75 -23.38
N LEU A 355 4.51 -1.64 -23.22
CA LEU A 355 3.74 -2.41 -22.27
C LEU A 355 3.11 -3.62 -22.97
N LEU A 356 3.43 -4.82 -22.51
CA LEU A 356 2.75 -6.07 -22.86
C LEU A 356 1.67 -6.35 -21.82
N ASN A 357 0.43 -5.97 -22.11
CA ASN A 357 -0.70 -6.17 -21.21
C ASN A 357 -1.42 -7.50 -21.50
N ASP A 358 -1.27 -8.47 -20.61
CA ASP A 358 -1.89 -9.80 -20.71
C ASP A 358 -2.73 -10.16 -19.47
N THR A 359 -3.38 -9.17 -18.88
CA THR A 359 -4.10 -9.26 -17.59
C THR A 359 -5.49 -9.94 -17.63
N TRP A 360 -5.92 -10.51 -18.76
CA TRP A 360 -7.25 -11.10 -18.90
C TRP A 360 -7.47 -12.36 -18.05
N ASN A 361 -6.44 -13.20 -17.91
CA ASN A 361 -6.47 -14.42 -17.11
C ASN A 361 -5.14 -14.64 -16.37
N ALA A 362 -5.17 -15.48 -15.34
CA ALA A 362 -3.97 -15.96 -14.68
C ALA A 362 -4.17 -17.42 -14.26
N THR A 363 -3.50 -18.31 -14.96
CA THR A 363 -3.28 -19.74 -14.61
C THR A 363 -1.77 -19.99 -14.71
N GLY A 364 -1.23 -21.01 -14.06
CA GLY A 364 0.22 -21.29 -14.16
C GLY A 364 0.74 -21.35 -15.60
N ILE A 365 0.01 -22.04 -16.49
CA ILE A 365 0.32 -22.13 -17.93
C ILE A 365 0.26 -20.76 -18.60
N ALA A 366 -0.79 -19.95 -18.33
CA ALA A 366 -0.90 -18.63 -18.94
C ALA A 366 0.16 -17.64 -18.42
N MET A 367 0.61 -17.79 -17.17
CA MET A 367 1.71 -17.01 -16.61
C MET A 367 3.01 -17.35 -17.33
N ASN A 368 3.32 -18.65 -17.47
CA ASN A 368 4.53 -19.11 -18.17
C ASN A 368 4.55 -18.64 -19.62
N ALA A 369 3.47 -18.85 -20.37
CA ALA A 369 3.39 -18.41 -21.76
C ALA A 369 3.57 -16.88 -21.93
N ALA A 370 3.12 -16.08 -20.96
CA ALA A 370 3.33 -14.63 -20.98
C ALA A 370 4.79 -14.25 -20.70
N VAL A 371 5.48 -14.99 -19.84
CA VAL A 371 6.92 -14.84 -19.56
C VAL A 371 7.75 -15.27 -20.78
N ASP A 372 7.41 -16.40 -21.41
CA ASP A 372 8.06 -16.88 -22.63
C ASP A 372 7.90 -15.85 -23.75
N LEU A 373 6.70 -15.26 -23.91
CA LEU A 373 6.47 -14.19 -24.87
C LEU A 373 7.30 -12.94 -24.57
N LEU A 374 7.43 -12.55 -23.29
CA LEU A 374 8.29 -11.44 -22.88
C LEU A 374 9.74 -11.71 -23.29
N SER A 375 10.25 -12.92 -23.03
CA SER A 375 11.61 -13.35 -23.41
C SER A 375 11.82 -13.35 -24.93
N GLN A 376 10.88 -13.89 -25.69
CA GLN A 376 10.94 -13.91 -27.15
C GLN A 376 10.94 -12.51 -27.75
N LYS A 377 10.20 -11.56 -27.13
CA LYS A 377 10.12 -10.18 -27.61
C LYS A 377 11.26 -9.30 -27.12
N SER A 378 11.81 -9.52 -25.93
CA SER A 378 12.87 -8.67 -25.35
C SER A 378 14.09 -8.54 -26.25
N LYS A 379 14.41 -9.55 -27.07
CA LYS A 379 15.50 -9.49 -28.08
C LYS A 379 15.37 -8.36 -29.12
N TYR A 380 14.17 -7.79 -29.31
CA TYR A 380 13.92 -6.65 -30.21
C TYR A 380 14.01 -5.28 -29.51
N TYR A 381 14.34 -5.28 -28.23
CA TYR A 381 14.44 -4.11 -27.36
C TYR A 381 15.86 -3.98 -26.83
N LYS A 382 16.34 -2.74 -26.70
CA LYS A 382 17.65 -2.44 -26.10
C LYS A 382 17.57 -2.22 -24.59
N GLY A 383 16.38 -1.92 -24.07
CA GLY A 383 16.12 -1.74 -22.65
C GLY A 383 15.89 -3.06 -21.92
N LYS A 384 15.49 -2.94 -20.65
CA LYS A 384 15.25 -4.05 -19.74
C LYS A 384 13.90 -4.72 -20.01
N SER A 385 13.85 -6.00 -19.69
CA SER A 385 12.64 -6.80 -19.54
C SER A 385 12.15 -6.77 -18.09
N ILE A 386 10.97 -6.18 -17.88
CA ILE A 386 10.38 -5.95 -16.55
C ILE A 386 9.08 -6.76 -16.44
N ALA A 387 8.94 -7.61 -15.42
CA ALA A 387 7.70 -8.36 -15.18
C ALA A 387 6.95 -7.85 -13.94
N LEU A 388 5.72 -7.36 -14.13
CA LEU A 388 4.78 -7.01 -13.05
C LEU A 388 3.75 -8.13 -12.97
N LEU A 389 3.85 -8.93 -11.91
CA LEU A 389 3.09 -10.18 -11.77
C LEU A 389 2.13 -10.14 -10.58
N GLY A 390 0.88 -10.51 -10.84
CA GLY A 390 -0.19 -10.67 -9.85
C GLY A 390 -0.58 -12.14 -9.66
N ARG A 391 -1.29 -12.41 -8.55
CA ARG A 391 -1.71 -13.76 -8.14
C ARG A 391 -2.47 -14.58 -9.21
N ILE A 392 -2.29 -15.89 -9.15
CA ILE A 392 -3.16 -16.92 -9.74
C ILE A 392 -4.28 -17.23 -8.73
N GLU A 393 -5.53 -17.33 -9.20
CA GLU A 393 -6.71 -17.46 -8.34
C GLU A 393 -7.40 -18.83 -8.43
N ASN A 394 -8.31 -19.09 -7.47
CA ASN A 394 -9.14 -20.30 -7.35
C ASN A 394 -8.34 -21.59 -7.10
N LEU A 395 -7.25 -21.47 -6.35
CA LEU A 395 -6.39 -22.58 -5.97
C LEU A 395 -6.54 -22.84 -4.47
N SER A 396 -6.50 -24.11 -4.08
CA SER A 396 -6.20 -24.48 -2.70
C SER A 396 -4.80 -23.97 -2.30
N ALA A 397 -4.49 -23.94 -1.01
CA ALA A 397 -3.17 -23.47 -0.54
C ALA A 397 -2.00 -24.29 -1.15
N GLU A 398 -2.18 -25.60 -1.31
CA GLU A 398 -1.18 -26.49 -1.90
C GLU A 398 -1.00 -26.22 -3.41
N GLU A 399 -2.10 -26.09 -4.15
CA GLU A 399 -2.06 -25.76 -5.57
C GLU A 399 -1.49 -24.35 -5.80
N ALA A 400 -1.83 -23.39 -4.94
CA ALA A 400 -1.31 -22.03 -5.00
C ALA A 400 0.22 -22.04 -4.87
N LYS A 401 0.76 -22.74 -3.88
CA LYS A 401 2.21 -22.90 -3.73
C LYS A 401 2.83 -23.50 -5.00
N LYS A 402 2.34 -24.65 -5.45
CA LYS A 402 2.90 -25.37 -6.61
C LYS A 402 2.89 -24.53 -7.89
N GLN A 403 1.77 -23.87 -8.20
CA GLN A 403 1.64 -23.10 -9.43
C GLN A 403 2.42 -21.78 -9.41
N HIS A 404 2.54 -21.11 -8.26
CA HIS A 404 3.36 -19.90 -8.19
C HIS A 404 4.86 -20.26 -8.20
N GLU A 405 5.28 -21.34 -7.54
CA GLU A 405 6.67 -21.83 -7.61
C GLU A 405 7.06 -22.22 -9.05
N SER A 406 6.17 -22.83 -9.84
CA SER A 406 6.50 -23.19 -11.22
C SER A 406 6.75 -22.01 -12.14
N VAL A 407 6.21 -20.82 -11.83
CA VAL A 407 6.45 -19.59 -12.61
C VAL A 407 7.88 -19.07 -12.39
N ALA A 408 8.47 -19.33 -11.22
CA ALA A 408 9.81 -18.85 -10.90
C ALA A 408 10.88 -19.43 -11.83
N GLN A 409 10.80 -20.73 -12.14
CA GLN A 409 11.77 -21.37 -13.03
C GLN A 409 11.73 -20.75 -14.44
N THR A 410 10.53 -20.54 -14.99
CA THR A 410 10.33 -19.89 -16.28
C THR A 410 10.92 -18.48 -16.32
N LEU A 411 10.78 -17.70 -15.25
CA LEU A 411 11.37 -16.36 -15.15
C LEU A 411 12.89 -16.38 -15.19
N ILE A 412 13.51 -17.36 -14.50
CA ILE A 412 14.97 -17.55 -14.46
C ILE A 412 15.46 -17.96 -15.85
N ASP A 413 14.85 -18.99 -16.44
CA ASP A 413 15.25 -19.52 -17.75
C ASP A 413 15.07 -18.47 -18.86
N SER A 414 14.11 -17.55 -18.69
CA SER A 414 13.81 -16.45 -19.61
C SER A 414 14.76 -15.25 -19.51
N ASN A 415 15.67 -15.21 -18.54
CA ASN A 415 16.55 -14.06 -18.25
C ASN A 415 15.80 -12.74 -18.09
N VAL A 416 14.68 -12.73 -17.36
CA VAL A 416 13.96 -11.49 -17.04
C VAL A 416 14.79 -10.64 -16.09
N ASP A 417 15.04 -9.37 -16.44
CA ASP A 417 15.95 -8.51 -15.66
C ASP A 417 15.42 -8.21 -14.26
N ILE A 418 14.11 -7.91 -14.12
CA ILE A 418 13.53 -7.56 -12.84
C ILE A 418 12.05 -7.93 -12.73
N VAL A 419 11.66 -8.45 -11.56
CA VAL A 419 10.32 -8.94 -11.26
C VAL A 419 9.75 -8.19 -10.06
N PHE A 420 8.58 -7.57 -10.28
CA PHE A 420 7.75 -6.94 -9.26
C PHE A 420 6.50 -7.78 -9.05
N ALA A 421 6.18 -8.08 -7.79
CA ALA A 421 5.10 -8.99 -7.45
C ALA A 421 4.02 -8.34 -6.60
N HIS A 422 2.77 -8.70 -6.88
CA HIS A 422 1.59 -8.19 -6.21
C HIS A 422 0.67 -9.32 -5.72
N GLY A 423 0.44 -9.36 -4.40
CA GLY A 423 -0.48 -10.29 -3.75
C GLY A 423 0.21 -11.48 -3.06
N PRO A 424 -0.34 -11.98 -1.94
CA PRO A 424 0.38 -12.80 -0.97
C PRO A 424 0.86 -14.17 -1.47
N GLU A 425 0.20 -14.79 -2.46
CA GLU A 425 0.64 -16.07 -3.03
C GLU A 425 1.88 -15.91 -3.91
N MET A 426 2.13 -14.71 -4.45
CA MET A 426 3.35 -14.42 -5.21
C MET A 426 4.62 -14.59 -4.36
N LYS A 427 4.50 -14.58 -3.02
CA LYS A 427 5.59 -14.91 -2.10
C LYS A 427 6.15 -16.31 -2.31
N HIS A 428 5.37 -17.25 -2.85
CA HIS A 428 5.88 -18.58 -3.20
C HIS A 428 6.82 -18.53 -4.40
N MET A 429 6.46 -17.74 -5.43
CA MET A 429 7.28 -17.48 -6.61
C MET A 429 8.57 -16.74 -6.24
N LEU A 430 8.46 -15.62 -5.51
CA LEU A 430 9.62 -14.79 -5.15
C LEU A 430 10.68 -15.54 -4.33
N ARG A 431 10.28 -16.50 -3.47
CA ARG A 431 11.23 -17.30 -2.68
C ARG A 431 12.14 -18.21 -3.52
N LYS A 432 11.79 -18.43 -4.78
CA LYS A 432 12.53 -19.28 -5.71
C LYS A 432 13.39 -18.47 -6.68
N LEU A 433 13.21 -17.15 -6.72
CA LEU A 433 13.99 -16.27 -7.59
C LEU A 433 15.35 -15.91 -6.95
N PRO A 434 16.40 -15.73 -7.76
CA PRO A 434 17.62 -15.04 -7.35
C PRO A 434 17.32 -13.64 -6.79
N PRO A 435 17.95 -13.20 -5.68
CA PRO A 435 17.71 -11.89 -5.07
C PRO A 435 17.84 -10.69 -6.03
N GLU A 436 18.74 -10.78 -7.00
CA GLU A 436 19.03 -9.76 -8.02
C GLU A 436 17.89 -9.56 -9.03
N MET A 437 17.00 -10.54 -9.20
CA MET A 437 15.80 -10.42 -10.04
C MET A 437 14.63 -9.77 -9.28
N ILE A 438 14.70 -9.62 -7.96
CA ILE A 438 13.55 -9.23 -7.13
C ILE A 438 13.50 -7.70 -6.97
N GLY A 439 12.62 -7.04 -7.75
CA GLY A 439 12.32 -5.61 -7.62
C GLY A 439 11.38 -5.24 -6.47
N GLY A 440 10.71 -6.24 -5.89
CA GLY A 440 9.98 -6.13 -4.62
C GLY A 440 8.59 -6.75 -4.61
N TYR A 441 8.04 -6.83 -3.39
CA TYR A 441 6.67 -7.28 -3.13
C TYR A 441 5.79 -6.13 -2.66
N TYR A 442 4.60 -6.02 -3.25
CA TYR A 442 3.65 -4.95 -2.98
C TYR A 442 2.26 -5.52 -2.68
N GLU A 443 1.53 -4.81 -1.82
CA GLU A 443 0.15 -5.15 -1.47
C GLU A 443 -0.87 -4.25 -2.18
N SER A 444 -0.40 -3.23 -2.91
CA SER A 444 -1.23 -2.31 -3.67
C SER A 444 -0.71 -2.09 -5.09
N ALA A 445 -1.64 -1.84 -6.01
CA ALA A 445 -1.35 -1.52 -7.40
C ALA A 445 -0.68 -0.15 -7.54
N GLU A 446 -1.02 0.78 -6.66
CA GLU A 446 -0.51 2.14 -6.60
C GLU A 446 0.98 2.18 -6.22
N GLU A 447 1.39 1.40 -5.21
CA GLU A 447 2.79 1.35 -4.76
C GLU A 447 3.70 0.71 -5.83
N ILE A 448 3.31 -0.47 -6.35
CA ILE A 448 4.08 -1.15 -7.41
C ILE A 448 4.19 -0.27 -8.67
N ALA A 449 3.10 0.38 -9.07
CA ALA A 449 3.07 1.27 -10.22
C ALA A 449 3.98 2.49 -10.03
N SER A 450 3.90 3.15 -8.87
CA SER A 450 4.72 4.30 -8.52
C SER A 450 6.22 3.96 -8.56
N HIS A 451 6.60 2.80 -8.03
CA HIS A 451 7.99 2.34 -8.04
C HIS A 451 8.48 2.00 -9.44
N VAL A 452 7.71 1.22 -10.19
CA VAL A 452 8.09 0.82 -11.55
C VAL A 452 8.20 2.04 -12.46
N ALA A 453 7.30 3.02 -12.35
CA ALA A 453 7.34 4.27 -13.12
C ALA A 453 8.69 5.01 -13.04
N ASN A 454 9.41 4.88 -11.92
CA ASN A 454 10.66 5.62 -11.70
C ASN A 454 11.89 4.91 -12.31
N ILE A 455 11.82 3.59 -12.56
CA ILE A 455 12.93 2.83 -13.14
C ILE A 455 12.93 2.78 -14.66
N ILE A 456 11.80 3.06 -15.32
CA ILE A 456 11.63 2.96 -16.77
C ILE A 456 12.73 3.74 -17.51
N GLU A 457 13.42 3.04 -18.41
CA GLU A 457 14.44 3.56 -19.33
C GLU A 457 13.96 3.51 -20.78
N GLU A 458 14.75 4.11 -21.67
CA GLU A 458 14.50 4.05 -23.11
C GLU A 458 14.50 2.59 -23.57
N ASP A 459 13.50 2.27 -24.37
CA ASP A 459 13.31 0.98 -25.01
C ASP A 459 13.09 -0.20 -24.04
N ASP A 460 12.65 0.04 -22.80
CA ASP A 460 12.23 -1.03 -21.88
C ASP A 460 10.95 -1.73 -22.38
N ILE A 461 10.81 -3.03 -22.10
CA ILE A 461 9.59 -3.82 -22.31
C ILE A 461 9.04 -4.32 -20.96
N ILE A 462 7.75 -4.08 -20.71
CA ILE A 462 7.10 -4.33 -19.42
C ILE A 462 5.92 -5.27 -19.58
N LEU A 463 5.97 -6.46 -18.97
CA LEU A 463 4.84 -7.40 -18.91
C LEU A 463 3.92 -7.09 -17.72
N LEU A 464 2.61 -7.01 -17.97
CA LEU A 464 1.58 -7.05 -16.93
C LEU A 464 0.81 -8.37 -17.01
N LYS A 465 0.89 -9.19 -15.96
CA LYS A 465 0.18 -10.48 -15.91
C LYS A 465 -0.31 -10.81 -14.50
N GLY A 466 -1.59 -11.12 -14.34
CA GLY A 466 -2.16 -11.47 -13.04
C GLY A 466 -3.69 -11.50 -13.08
N SER A 467 -4.33 -12.12 -12.09
CA SER A 467 -5.80 -12.23 -12.12
C SER A 467 -6.48 -10.87 -11.89
N PRO A 468 -7.47 -10.48 -12.72
CA PRO A 468 -8.15 -9.19 -12.58
C PRO A 468 -9.35 -9.21 -11.61
N ARG A 469 -9.67 -10.35 -10.98
CA ARG A 469 -11.00 -10.55 -10.34
C ARG A 469 -11.05 -10.25 -8.84
N SER A 470 -10.04 -10.66 -8.05
CA SER A 470 -10.06 -10.54 -6.58
C SER A 470 -8.97 -9.65 -5.99
N SER A 471 -8.28 -8.86 -6.83
CA SER A 471 -7.25 -7.92 -6.39
C SER A 471 -7.35 -6.58 -7.12
N ASN A 472 -6.73 -5.53 -6.59
CA ASN A 472 -6.56 -4.24 -7.29
C ASN A 472 -5.50 -4.32 -8.41
N PHE A 473 -4.92 -5.49 -8.70
CA PHE A 473 -3.96 -5.66 -9.80
C PHE A 473 -4.51 -5.19 -11.16
N LYS A 474 -5.83 -5.29 -11.36
CA LYS A 474 -6.53 -4.75 -12.56
C LYS A 474 -6.30 -3.25 -12.78
N HIS A 475 -5.88 -2.51 -11.75
CA HIS A 475 -5.61 -1.07 -11.81
C HIS A 475 -4.13 -0.76 -12.06
N VAL A 476 -3.22 -1.73 -12.02
CA VAL A 476 -1.76 -1.49 -12.13
C VAL A 476 -1.39 -0.73 -13.39
N LYS A 477 -2.02 -1.04 -14.54
CA LYS A 477 -1.82 -0.29 -15.77
C LYS A 477 -2.19 1.19 -15.60
N ASP A 478 -3.41 1.47 -15.14
CA ASP A 478 -3.91 2.84 -15.01
C ASP A 478 -3.08 3.62 -14.00
N GLU A 479 -2.70 3.01 -12.87
CA GLU A 479 -1.84 3.63 -11.86
C GLU A 479 -0.42 3.86 -12.38
N LEU A 480 0.14 2.96 -13.19
CA LEU A 480 1.45 3.15 -13.81
C LEU A 480 1.45 4.37 -14.74
N LEU A 481 0.43 4.46 -15.60
CA LEU A 481 0.26 5.60 -16.50
C LEU A 481 0.01 6.91 -15.74
N LYS A 482 -0.76 6.87 -14.65
CA LYS A 482 -0.95 8.03 -13.75
C LYS A 482 0.35 8.44 -13.09
N ALA A 483 1.13 7.51 -12.54
CA ALA A 483 2.40 7.80 -11.86
C ALA A 483 3.39 8.46 -12.82
N ILE A 484 3.48 7.94 -14.06
CA ILE A 484 4.29 8.53 -15.13
C ILE A 484 3.85 9.97 -15.45
N GLN A 485 2.54 10.25 -15.49
CA GLN A 485 2.01 11.59 -15.70
C GLN A 485 2.16 12.50 -14.48
N PHE A 486 2.04 11.96 -13.25
CA PHE A 486 2.11 12.71 -12.01
C PHE A 486 3.52 13.20 -11.70
N ASN A 487 4.55 12.43 -12.09
CA ASN A 487 5.95 12.86 -12.08
C ASN A 487 6.21 14.12 -12.95
N LYS A 488 5.27 14.50 -13.82
CA LYS A 488 5.27 15.77 -14.57
C LYS A 488 4.76 16.98 -13.75
N LYS A 489 4.15 16.75 -12.59
CA LYS A 489 3.35 17.73 -11.81
C LYS A 489 3.75 17.88 -10.34
N GLN A 490 4.90 17.37 -9.90
CA GLN A 490 5.41 17.68 -8.54
C GLN A 490 5.92 19.13 -8.44
N SER A 491 4.99 20.08 -8.43
CA SER A 491 5.13 21.41 -7.82
C SER A 491 3.72 21.97 -7.61
N LYS A 492 3.05 21.54 -6.54
CA LYS A 492 1.94 22.24 -5.86
C LYS A 492 1.40 21.33 -4.75
N GLN A 493 2.03 21.39 -3.58
CA GLN A 493 1.39 20.92 -2.36
C GLN A 493 0.19 21.83 -2.08
N ASN A 494 -0.96 21.21 -1.81
CA ASN A 494 -2.15 21.90 -1.32
C ASN A 494 -1.82 22.53 0.03
N ILE A 495 -1.78 23.86 0.08
CA ILE A 495 -1.53 24.62 1.31
C ILE A 495 -2.76 24.46 2.20
N ILE A 496 -2.68 23.55 3.17
CA ILE A 496 -3.55 23.54 4.33
C ILE A 496 -3.04 24.67 5.23
N HIS A 497 -3.86 25.69 5.51
CA HIS A 497 -3.48 26.77 6.42
C HIS A 497 -3.04 26.19 7.78
N PRO A 498 -1.86 26.57 8.29
CA PRO A 498 -1.29 25.99 9.49
C PRO A 498 -2.17 26.28 10.71
N PRO A 499 -2.15 25.40 11.72
CA PRO A 499 -3.03 25.54 12.84
C PRO A 499 -2.74 26.72 13.78
N SER A 500 -1.51 27.20 13.77
CA SER A 500 -0.99 28.28 14.59
C SER A 500 -0.07 29.17 13.76
N THR A 501 0.16 30.42 14.17
CA THR A 501 1.15 31.33 13.56
C THR A 501 2.59 30.98 13.92
N GLY A 502 2.78 30.18 14.97
CA GLY A 502 4.08 29.74 15.50
C GLY A 502 3.87 28.83 16.71
N TYR A 503 4.81 28.81 17.65
CA TYR A 503 4.64 28.24 18.98
C TYR A 503 5.13 29.24 20.03
N GLY A 504 4.55 29.17 21.22
CA GLY A 504 4.93 30.03 22.33
C GLY A 504 4.49 29.45 23.66
N VAL A 505 5.27 29.74 24.69
CA VAL A 505 4.98 29.38 26.09
C VAL A 505 5.29 30.56 27.00
N ALA A 506 4.51 30.72 28.05
CA ALA A 506 4.76 31.71 29.09
C ALA A 506 4.32 31.20 30.47
N THR A 507 5.06 31.60 31.51
CA THR A 507 4.75 31.32 32.91
C THR A 507 4.42 32.62 33.62
N PHE A 508 3.33 32.61 34.39
CA PHE A 508 2.80 33.74 35.12
C PHE A 508 2.69 33.39 36.59
N ASP A 509 3.01 34.37 37.44
CA ASP A 509 2.71 34.28 38.86
C ASP A 509 1.19 34.31 39.09
N LEU A 510 0.65 33.33 39.82
CA LEU A 510 -0.81 33.19 39.96
C LEU A 510 -1.44 34.37 40.73
N GLU A 511 -0.74 34.89 41.75
CA GLU A 511 -1.25 35.92 42.66
C GLU A 511 -1.19 37.31 42.02
N SER A 512 0.00 37.75 41.60
CA SER A 512 0.21 39.05 40.97
C SER A 512 -0.27 39.11 39.52
N GLY A 513 -0.29 37.98 38.81
CA GLY A 513 -0.56 37.89 37.38
C GLY A 513 0.59 38.36 36.48
N GLN A 514 1.75 38.65 37.07
CA GLN A 514 2.93 39.07 36.31
C GLN A 514 3.51 37.88 35.52
N LYS A 515 3.83 38.10 34.24
CA LYS A 515 4.62 37.16 33.45
C LYS A 515 6.06 37.12 33.99
N VAL A 516 6.51 35.93 34.39
CA VAL A 516 7.85 35.70 34.98
C VAL A 516 8.78 34.93 34.06
N SER A 517 8.25 34.23 33.05
CA SER A 517 9.03 33.57 32.00
C SER A 517 8.26 33.49 30.69
N GLY A 518 8.98 33.34 29.58
CA GLY A 518 8.41 32.99 28.28
C GLY A 518 9.45 32.59 27.26
N TYR A 519 9.04 31.73 26.32
CA TYR A 519 9.87 31.21 25.24
C TYR A 519 9.06 31.03 23.95
N GLY A 520 9.71 31.17 22.79
CA GLY A 520 9.04 31.19 21.49
C GLY A 520 8.27 32.49 21.23
N ASP A 521 7.37 32.47 20.24
CA ASP A 521 6.56 33.62 19.85
C ASP A 521 5.53 33.96 20.94
N GLN A 522 5.73 35.10 21.59
CA GLN A 522 4.86 35.56 22.67
C GLN A 522 3.54 36.15 22.17
N GLU A 523 3.46 36.46 20.87
CA GLU A 523 2.26 36.92 20.17
C GLU A 523 1.61 35.79 19.36
N VAL A 524 1.99 34.54 19.64
CA VAL A 524 1.46 33.36 18.94
C VAL A 524 -0.07 33.33 19.04
N THR A 525 -0.70 33.05 17.89
CA THR A 525 -2.14 32.82 17.83
C THR A 525 -2.45 31.44 17.28
N GLN A 526 -3.50 30.82 17.83
CA GLN A 526 -3.94 29.49 17.41
C GLN A 526 -5.41 29.48 17.01
N ASN A 527 -5.73 28.81 15.89
CA ASN A 527 -7.11 28.66 15.41
C ASN A 527 -7.86 27.54 16.13
N GLN A 528 -8.01 27.68 17.45
CA GLN A 528 -8.81 26.86 18.37
C GLN A 528 -9.27 27.78 19.52
N GLY A 529 -10.31 27.41 20.26
CA GLY A 529 -10.92 28.27 21.28
C GLY A 529 -10.89 27.70 22.70
N ILE A 530 -11.23 28.55 23.68
CA ILE A 530 -11.24 28.27 25.12
C ILE A 530 -12.62 27.83 25.67
N GLY A 531 -13.62 27.64 24.81
CA GLY A 531 -15.01 27.37 25.23
C GLY A 531 -15.16 26.18 26.19
N GLY A 532 -14.37 25.12 25.98
CA GLY A 532 -14.42 23.92 26.84
C GLY A 532 -13.88 24.20 28.24
N LEU A 533 -12.84 25.02 28.35
CA LEU A 533 -12.24 25.42 29.63
C LEU A 533 -13.18 26.32 30.43
N ILE A 534 -13.85 27.27 29.76
CA ILE A 534 -14.87 28.13 30.39
C ILE A 534 -16.06 27.30 30.87
N LEU A 535 -16.48 26.30 30.08
CA LEU A 535 -17.54 25.39 30.50
C LEU A 535 -17.15 24.59 31.75
N ILE A 536 -15.93 24.05 31.80
CA ILE A 536 -15.40 23.37 32.98
C ILE A 536 -15.41 24.31 34.19
N ASN A 537 -14.93 25.55 34.03
CA ASN A 537 -14.96 26.56 35.09
C ASN A 537 -16.38 26.75 35.66
N HIS A 538 -17.38 26.91 34.79
CA HIS A 538 -18.78 27.09 35.21
C HIS A 538 -19.34 25.89 35.98
N ILE A 539 -18.99 24.67 35.57
CA ILE A 539 -19.39 23.45 36.28
C ILE A 539 -18.78 23.41 37.68
N LEU A 540 -17.49 23.77 37.82
CA LEU A 540 -16.81 23.84 39.10
C LEU A 540 -17.47 24.87 40.04
N ASP A 541 -17.82 26.05 39.54
CA ASP A 541 -18.50 27.09 40.34
C ASP A 541 -19.88 26.64 40.83
N ARG A 542 -20.61 25.86 40.00
CA ARG A 542 -21.88 25.28 40.39
C ARG A 542 -21.76 24.15 41.42
N ILE A 543 -20.68 23.36 41.37
CA ILE A 543 -20.36 22.37 42.40
C ILE A 543 -20.05 23.09 43.72
N PHE A 544 -19.23 24.14 43.68
CA PHE A 544 -18.91 24.97 44.85
C PHE A 544 -20.17 25.57 45.50
N ALA A 545 -21.06 26.11 44.67
CA ALA A 545 -22.35 26.66 45.11
C ALA A 545 -23.38 25.58 45.54
N LYS A 546 -22.99 24.30 45.61
CA LYS A 546 -23.85 23.15 45.92
C LYS A 546 -25.09 23.02 45.00
N LYS A 547 -25.01 23.59 43.79
CA LYS A 547 -26.06 23.49 42.76
C LYS A 547 -25.94 22.22 41.91
N LEU A 548 -24.78 21.57 41.92
CA LEU A 548 -24.50 20.31 41.25
C LEU A 548 -23.82 19.35 42.23
N SER A 549 -24.12 18.05 42.12
CA SER A 549 -23.44 16.98 42.86
C SER A 549 -22.64 16.10 41.90
N LEU A 550 -21.42 15.73 42.31
CA LEU A 550 -20.53 14.86 41.54
C LEU A 550 -21.14 13.47 41.27
N THR A 551 -22.05 12.99 42.14
CA THR A 551 -22.69 11.68 42.03
C THR A 551 -23.96 11.68 41.19
N THR A 552 -24.47 12.86 40.79
CA THR A 552 -25.66 12.96 39.95
C THR A 552 -25.41 12.30 38.59
N LYS A 553 -26.33 11.45 38.15
CA LYS A 553 -26.24 10.73 36.88
C LYS A 553 -26.93 11.49 35.75
N TYR A 554 -26.30 11.51 34.59
CA TYR A 554 -26.81 12.11 33.36
C TYR A 554 -26.80 11.07 32.22
N LEU A 555 -27.71 11.25 31.28
CA LEU A 555 -27.78 10.49 30.03
C LEU A 555 -27.13 11.30 28.90
N PRO A 556 -26.41 10.66 27.96
CA PRO A 556 -25.86 11.34 26.80
C PRO A 556 -26.98 11.73 25.82
N ASP A 557 -26.91 12.95 25.28
CA ASP A 557 -27.83 13.39 24.23
C ASP A 557 -27.40 12.89 22.84
N ALA A 558 -28.28 13.00 21.85
CA ALA A 558 -28.05 12.49 20.51
C ALA A 558 -26.82 13.11 19.81
N GLN A 559 -26.47 14.36 20.12
CA GLN A 559 -25.30 15.03 19.57
C GLN A 559 -24.01 14.45 20.18
N ALA A 560 -23.95 14.31 21.51
CA ALA A 560 -22.82 13.69 22.18
C ALA A 560 -22.58 12.23 21.71
N ILE A 561 -23.65 11.46 21.47
CA ILE A 561 -23.54 10.08 20.96
C ILE A 561 -22.93 10.06 19.56
N ARG A 562 -23.39 10.92 18.63
CA ARG A 562 -22.85 11.01 17.26
C ARG A 562 -21.34 11.30 17.24
N GLU A 563 -20.86 12.03 18.24
CA GLU A 563 -19.46 12.45 18.35
C GLU A 563 -18.52 11.39 18.95
N SER A 564 -19.06 10.20 19.30
CA SER A 564 -18.28 9.10 19.90
C SER A 564 -17.26 8.44 18.95
N GLN A 565 -17.21 8.84 17.68
CA GLN A 565 -16.28 8.33 16.66
C GLN A 565 -14.99 9.16 16.54
N SER A 566 -14.82 10.22 17.33
CA SER A 566 -13.62 11.08 17.27
C SER A 566 -12.47 10.54 18.14
N ASP A 567 -11.21 10.82 17.76
CA ASP A 567 -9.98 10.25 18.33
C ASP A 567 -9.73 10.49 19.83
N ASN A 568 -10.55 11.31 20.50
CA ASN A 568 -10.50 11.58 21.94
C ASN A 568 -11.88 11.41 22.62
N ALA A 569 -12.87 10.84 21.94
CA ALA A 569 -14.22 10.71 22.46
C ALA A 569 -14.37 9.60 23.51
N LEU A 570 -15.28 9.80 24.46
CA LEU A 570 -15.79 8.68 25.26
C LEU A 570 -16.69 7.78 24.40
N LEU A 571 -16.68 6.47 24.64
CA LEU A 571 -17.65 5.59 24.00
C LEU A 571 -19.02 5.73 24.67
N LEU A 572 -19.90 6.57 24.12
CA LEU A 572 -21.25 6.82 24.67
C LEU A 572 -22.31 5.94 23.99
N ARG A 573 -23.28 5.43 24.76
CA ARG A 573 -24.44 4.67 24.25
C ARG A 573 -25.75 5.34 24.67
N LYS A 574 -26.82 5.17 23.90
CA LYS A 574 -28.13 5.84 24.12
C LYS A 574 -28.72 5.66 25.53
N ASN A 575 -28.39 4.57 26.22
CA ASN A 575 -28.91 4.25 27.55
C ASN A 575 -27.84 4.14 28.64
N SER A 576 -26.57 4.48 28.34
CA SER A 576 -25.53 4.49 29.38
C SER A 576 -25.69 5.71 30.29
N THR A 577 -25.56 5.52 31.60
CA THR A 577 -25.58 6.61 32.58
C THR A 577 -24.16 6.91 33.03
N PHE A 578 -23.84 8.20 33.17
CA PHE A 578 -22.55 8.68 33.64
C PHE A 578 -22.78 9.64 34.81
N THR A 579 -21.98 9.52 35.86
CA THR A 579 -21.98 10.52 36.94
C THR A 579 -21.38 11.84 36.43
N LEU A 580 -21.73 12.96 37.05
CA LEU A 580 -21.05 14.24 36.76
C LEU A 580 -19.54 14.10 36.94
N ASN A 581 -19.11 13.29 37.92
CA ASN A 581 -17.71 12.97 38.14
C ASN A 581 -17.03 12.32 36.93
N ASP A 582 -17.72 11.38 36.26
CA ASP A 582 -17.21 10.71 35.05
C ASP A 582 -17.08 11.70 33.88
N ILE A 583 -18.13 12.50 33.65
CA ILE A 583 -18.18 13.45 32.54
C ILE A 583 -17.11 14.54 32.73
N LEU A 584 -16.97 15.05 33.95
CA LEU A 584 -15.96 16.04 34.30
C LEU A 584 -14.56 15.45 34.20
N GLY A 585 -14.35 14.23 34.71
CA GLY A 585 -13.07 13.50 34.59
C GLY A 585 -12.64 13.33 33.13
N ALA A 586 -13.54 12.91 32.25
CA ALA A 586 -13.25 12.79 30.82
C ALA A 586 -12.97 14.13 30.13
N SER A 587 -13.64 15.20 30.56
CA SER A 587 -13.43 16.55 30.02
C SER A 587 -12.07 17.12 30.42
N ILE A 588 -11.58 16.81 31.63
CA ILE A 588 -10.28 17.27 32.15
C ILE A 588 -9.12 16.42 31.59
N VAL A 589 -9.24 15.09 31.67
CA VAL A 589 -8.13 14.15 31.40
C VAL A 589 -7.93 13.93 29.90
N LYS A 590 -9.00 13.91 29.10
CA LYS A 590 -8.94 13.60 27.65
C LYS A 590 -9.37 14.75 26.75
N SER A 591 -9.86 15.86 27.33
CA SER A 591 -10.56 16.91 26.57
C SER A 591 -11.63 16.33 25.64
N ALA A 592 -12.36 15.32 26.12
CA ALA A 592 -13.26 14.52 25.30
C ALA A 592 -14.39 15.41 24.73
N PRO A 593 -14.49 15.60 23.40
CA PRO A 593 -15.43 16.57 22.85
C PRO A 593 -16.89 16.25 23.16
N ASN A 594 -17.23 14.97 23.18
CA ASN A 594 -18.57 14.52 23.53
C ASN A 594 -18.88 14.63 25.03
N ALA A 595 -17.87 14.55 25.90
CA ALA A 595 -18.04 14.85 27.33
C ALA A 595 -18.30 16.35 27.56
N LEU A 596 -17.58 17.22 26.86
CA LEU A 596 -17.84 18.67 26.87
C LEU A 596 -19.24 19.01 26.35
N LEU A 597 -19.69 18.33 25.29
CA LEU A 597 -21.07 18.47 24.80
C LEU A 597 -22.10 17.98 25.82
N MET A 598 -21.82 16.89 26.55
CA MET A 598 -22.69 16.46 27.65
C MET A 598 -22.76 17.49 28.77
N LEU A 599 -21.63 18.04 29.23
CA LEU A 599 -21.63 19.12 30.23
C LEU A 599 -22.51 20.29 29.78
N ALA A 600 -22.46 20.65 28.50
CA ALA A 600 -23.28 21.73 27.97
C ALA A 600 -24.77 21.38 27.83
N ASN A 601 -25.06 20.29 27.13
CA ASN A 601 -26.41 19.97 26.69
C ASN A 601 -27.25 19.36 27.81
N THR A 602 -26.64 18.58 28.71
CA THR A 602 -27.35 17.76 29.69
C THR A 602 -27.19 18.29 31.11
N VAL A 603 -25.99 18.79 31.47
CA VAL A 603 -25.73 19.33 32.82
C VAL A 603 -26.14 20.79 32.94
N VAL A 604 -25.71 21.66 32.02
CA VAL A 604 -26.17 23.06 31.95
C VAL A 604 -27.60 23.16 31.38
N GLY A 605 -27.94 22.25 30.46
CA GLY A 605 -29.31 21.99 30.02
C GLY A 605 -29.63 22.43 28.59
N SER A 606 -28.71 23.08 27.86
CA SER A 606 -28.78 23.23 26.39
C SER A 606 -27.52 23.90 25.84
N ASN A 607 -27.19 23.58 24.58
CA ASN A 607 -26.13 24.24 23.82
C ASN A 607 -26.25 25.78 23.84
N ARG A 608 -27.46 26.31 23.62
CA ARG A 608 -27.73 27.76 23.57
C ARG A 608 -27.38 28.45 24.89
N LYS A 609 -27.83 27.89 26.02
CA LYS A 609 -27.53 28.44 27.36
C LYS A 609 -26.04 28.38 27.66
N SER A 610 -25.38 27.27 27.32
CA SER A 610 -23.93 27.14 27.50
C SER A 610 -23.14 28.15 26.67
N MET A 611 -23.49 28.33 25.39
CA MET A 611 -22.83 29.33 24.54
C MET A 611 -23.08 30.76 24.99
N GLN A 612 -24.26 31.07 25.51
CA GLN A 612 -24.54 32.39 26.09
C GLN A 612 -23.63 32.66 27.29
N MET A 613 -23.57 31.72 28.24
CA MET A 613 -22.70 31.80 29.41
C MET A 613 -21.22 31.92 29.00
N ILE A 614 -20.76 31.12 28.02
CA ILE A 614 -19.39 31.20 27.53
C ILE A 614 -19.07 32.61 27.00
N ARG A 615 -19.99 33.23 26.25
CA ARG A 615 -19.80 34.59 25.72
C ARG A 615 -19.77 35.65 26.83
N GLU A 616 -20.63 35.51 27.83
CA GLU A 616 -20.67 36.40 28.99
C GLU A 616 -19.33 36.34 29.75
N THR A 617 -18.81 35.14 30.03
CA THR A 617 -17.49 34.97 30.68
C THR A 617 -16.32 35.44 29.81
N VAL A 618 -16.36 35.25 28.49
CA VAL A 618 -15.36 35.80 27.56
C VAL A 618 -15.32 37.34 27.64
N ALA A 619 -16.49 37.99 27.68
CA ALA A 619 -16.60 39.44 27.81
C ALA A 619 -16.11 39.93 29.19
N GLU A 620 -16.46 39.23 30.28
CA GLU A 620 -15.98 39.53 31.63
C GLU A 620 -14.45 39.46 31.76
N LEU A 621 -13.81 38.56 31.02
CA LEU A 621 -12.35 38.44 30.95
C LEU A 621 -11.68 39.50 30.04
N GLY A 622 -12.46 40.36 29.39
CA GLY A 622 -11.96 41.32 28.40
C GLY A 622 -11.34 40.65 27.18
N LEU A 623 -11.84 39.47 26.79
CA LEU A 623 -11.35 38.70 25.64
C LEU A 623 -12.23 38.92 24.40
N PRO A 624 -11.64 38.84 23.19
CA PRO A 624 -12.41 38.97 21.97
C PRO A 624 -13.37 37.77 21.79
N PRO A 625 -14.57 37.96 21.18
CA PRO A 625 -15.53 36.88 20.95
C PRO A 625 -14.96 35.67 20.21
N GLU A 626 -13.97 35.89 19.34
CA GLU A 626 -13.26 34.89 18.54
C GLU A 626 -12.49 33.88 19.40
N ALA A 627 -12.23 34.18 20.68
CA ALA A 627 -11.59 33.26 21.61
C ALA A 627 -12.47 32.02 21.92
N ALA A 628 -13.80 32.12 21.79
CA ALA A 628 -14.70 30.99 22.03
C ALA A 628 -15.95 31.03 21.14
N LEU A 629 -15.83 30.53 19.90
CA LEU A 629 -16.94 30.48 18.95
C LEU A 629 -17.77 29.19 19.06
N ASN A 630 -17.29 28.17 19.77
CA ASN A 630 -18.05 26.97 20.08
C ASN A 630 -17.72 26.41 21.48
N ILE A 631 -18.52 25.43 21.91
CA ILE A 631 -18.44 24.80 23.24
C ILE A 631 -17.15 24.00 23.42
N THR A 632 -16.71 23.28 22.40
CA THR A 632 -15.60 22.32 22.52
C THR A 632 -14.21 22.96 22.37
N GLY A 633 -14.13 24.19 21.87
CA GLY A 633 -12.87 24.84 21.49
C GLY A 633 -12.23 24.30 20.20
N ARG A 634 -12.82 23.31 19.53
CA ARG A 634 -12.26 22.73 18.29
C ARG A 634 -12.40 23.66 17.09
N ARG A 635 -11.59 23.44 16.05
CA ARG A 635 -11.69 24.14 14.76
C ARG A 635 -13.08 24.02 14.15
N ILE A 636 -13.51 25.07 13.47
CA ILE A 636 -14.77 25.10 12.72
C ILE A 636 -14.44 25.43 11.27
N SER A 637 -15.01 24.70 10.32
CA SER A 637 -14.68 24.84 8.88
C SER A 637 -15.04 26.19 8.29
N ASN A 638 -16.01 26.90 8.88
CA ASN A 638 -16.56 28.15 8.35
C ASN A 638 -16.26 29.39 9.20
N LYS A 639 -15.53 29.25 10.31
CA LYS A 639 -15.18 30.35 11.23
C LYS A 639 -13.81 30.10 11.85
N GLN A 640 -12.99 31.15 11.90
CA GLN A 640 -11.69 31.12 12.54
C GLN A 640 -11.83 31.59 13.99
N GLN A 641 -11.35 30.76 14.92
CA GLN A 641 -11.14 31.18 16.32
C GLN A 641 -9.72 31.74 16.44
N THR A 642 -9.49 32.56 17.46
CA THR A 642 -8.17 33.11 17.75
C THR A 642 -7.96 33.18 19.25
N ILE A 643 -6.94 32.48 19.74
CA ILE A 643 -6.51 32.54 21.15
C ILE A 643 -5.04 32.95 21.23
N THR A 644 -4.70 33.70 22.28
CA THR A 644 -3.34 34.14 22.64
C THR A 644 -2.89 33.51 23.96
N LEU A 645 -1.60 33.60 24.28
CA LEU A 645 -1.07 33.14 25.58
C LEU A 645 -1.76 33.86 26.75
N GLU A 646 -1.94 35.18 26.65
CA GLU A 646 -2.63 35.96 27.67
C GLU A 646 -4.09 35.51 27.87
N ALA A 647 -4.81 35.23 26.78
CA ALA A 647 -6.18 34.73 26.85
C ALA A 647 -6.25 33.39 27.58
N LEU A 648 -5.32 32.48 27.28
CA LEU A 648 -5.24 31.18 27.94
C LEU A 648 -4.84 31.32 29.42
N PHE A 649 -3.95 32.27 29.76
CA PHE A 649 -3.57 32.57 31.13
C PHE A 649 -4.76 33.09 31.95
N LYS A 650 -5.55 34.03 31.43
CA LYS A 650 -6.74 34.56 32.12
C LYS A 650 -7.72 33.43 32.47
N VAL A 651 -7.93 32.48 31.56
CA VAL A 651 -8.74 31.28 31.82
C VAL A 651 -8.08 30.34 32.84
N GLY A 652 -6.77 30.13 32.74
CA GLY A 652 -5.99 29.35 33.71
C GLY A 652 -6.10 29.91 35.13
N ARG A 653 -6.02 31.24 35.27
CA ARG A 653 -6.19 31.94 36.55
C ARG A 653 -7.59 31.74 37.14
N LEU A 654 -8.65 31.79 36.32
CA LEU A 654 -10.01 31.48 36.79
C LEU A 654 -10.15 30.03 37.30
N LEU A 655 -9.51 29.09 36.62
CA LEU A 655 -9.57 27.67 36.94
C LEU A 655 -8.77 27.33 38.20
N PHE A 656 -7.55 27.87 38.33
CA PHE A 656 -6.62 27.52 39.40
C PHE A 656 -6.68 28.43 40.63
N ASN A 657 -7.36 29.58 40.58
CA ASN A 657 -7.57 30.44 41.76
C ASN A 657 -8.85 30.10 42.55
N LYS A 658 -9.21 28.81 42.63
CA LYS A 658 -10.40 28.32 43.33
C LYS A 658 -10.07 27.83 44.74
N MET A 659 -11.11 27.65 45.57
CA MET A 659 -10.97 27.03 46.89
C MET A 659 -10.34 25.63 46.77
N PRO A 660 -9.49 25.19 47.72
CA PRO A 660 -8.67 23.98 47.59
C PRO A 660 -9.43 22.73 47.12
N PHE A 661 -10.58 22.42 47.73
CA PHE A 661 -11.34 21.22 47.37
C PHE A 661 -11.92 21.23 45.93
N ILE A 662 -12.15 22.41 45.35
CA ILE A 662 -12.59 22.54 43.94
C ILE A 662 -11.40 22.50 43.01
N GLN A 663 -10.29 23.13 43.41
CA GLN A 663 -9.02 23.07 42.70
C GLN A 663 -8.53 21.62 42.57
N ASP A 664 -8.65 20.79 43.61
CA ASP A 664 -8.30 19.36 43.59
C ASP A 664 -9.07 18.53 42.55
N LEU A 665 -10.22 19.00 42.05
CA LEU A 665 -10.91 18.33 40.95
C LEU A 665 -10.15 18.46 39.62
N LEU A 666 -9.30 19.48 39.49
CA LEU A 666 -8.47 19.76 38.31
C LEU A 666 -7.09 19.08 38.36
N SER A 667 -6.67 18.51 39.50
CA SER A 667 -5.38 17.77 39.61
C SER A 667 -5.45 16.36 39.02
N ARG A 668 -6.63 15.95 38.55
CA ARG A 668 -6.89 14.62 38.00
C ARG A 668 -6.07 14.41 36.72
N ASN A 669 -5.16 13.45 36.78
CA ASN A 669 -4.41 12.94 35.63
C ASN A 669 -4.85 11.54 35.18
N LEU A 670 -5.81 10.93 35.90
CA LEU A 670 -6.36 9.61 35.67
C LEU A 670 -7.87 9.63 35.91
N PHE A 671 -8.65 8.95 35.08
CA PHE A 671 -10.02 8.56 35.44
C PHE A 671 -10.34 7.15 34.97
N ILE A 672 -11.20 6.47 35.73
CA ILE A 672 -11.62 5.09 35.45
C ILE A 672 -13.11 5.10 35.18
N HIS A 673 -13.53 4.48 34.08
CA HIS A 673 -14.94 4.26 33.79
C HIS A 673 -15.16 2.86 33.21
N GLY A 674 -15.98 2.06 33.90
CA GLY A 674 -16.10 0.63 33.62
C GLY A 674 -14.74 -0.06 33.79
N ASN A 675 -14.32 -0.82 32.78
CA ASN A 675 -13.02 -1.50 32.76
C ASN A 675 -11.90 -0.69 32.06
N ASN A 676 -12.18 0.57 31.68
CA ASN A 676 -11.24 1.40 30.95
C ASN A 676 -10.56 2.41 31.87
N ILE A 677 -9.24 2.52 31.73
CA ILE A 677 -8.40 3.48 32.42
C ILE A 677 -7.96 4.53 31.41
N PHE A 678 -8.22 5.80 31.71
CA PHE A 678 -7.85 6.92 30.87
C PHE A 678 -6.85 7.79 31.61
N ARG A 679 -5.73 8.13 30.94
CA ARG A 679 -4.66 8.98 31.46
C ARG A 679 -4.58 10.29 30.68
N SER A 680 -4.12 11.32 31.37
CA SER A 680 -3.78 12.60 30.77
C SER A 680 -2.61 12.39 29.82
N LYS A 681 -2.61 13.08 28.68
CA LYS A 681 -1.57 12.93 27.65
C LYS A 681 -0.39 13.84 27.95
N THR A 682 0.30 13.61 29.06
CA THR A 682 1.48 14.37 29.51
C THR A 682 2.30 13.52 30.49
N ASN A 683 3.62 13.69 30.47
CA ASN A 683 4.51 13.10 31.48
C ASN A 683 4.88 14.09 32.60
N LEU A 684 4.50 15.37 32.48
CA LEU A 684 4.87 16.42 33.45
C LEU A 684 4.38 16.15 34.89
N TYR A 685 3.29 15.40 35.06
CA TYR A 685 2.85 14.94 36.38
C TYR A 685 3.82 13.92 36.98
N HIS A 686 4.36 13.01 36.16
CA HIS A 686 5.30 11.99 36.60
C HIS A 686 6.61 12.61 37.09
N TYR A 687 7.10 13.62 36.36
CA TYR A 687 8.28 14.40 36.69
C TYR A 687 8.08 15.38 37.87
N GLY A 688 6.87 15.48 38.42
CA GLY A 688 6.55 16.44 39.48
C GLY A 688 6.61 17.91 39.06
N ARG A 689 6.60 18.23 37.76
CA ARG A 689 6.69 19.61 37.24
C ARG A 689 5.38 20.38 37.36
N ILE A 690 4.26 19.67 37.40
CA ILE A 690 2.92 20.25 37.50
C ILE A 690 2.09 19.52 38.54
N THR A 691 1.21 20.27 39.18
CA THR A 691 0.18 19.75 40.10
C THR A 691 -1.19 19.66 39.45
N HIS A 692 -1.44 20.48 38.43
CA HIS A 692 -2.69 20.52 37.67
C HIS A 692 -2.40 20.81 36.20
N GLY A 693 -3.24 20.33 35.28
CA GLY A 693 -3.01 20.50 33.86
C GLY A 693 -4.23 20.16 33.01
N LEU A 694 -4.52 21.03 32.06
CA LEU A 694 -5.56 20.85 31.05
C LEU A 694 -4.93 20.94 29.67
N PHE A 695 -5.05 19.86 28.91
CA PHE A 695 -4.40 19.68 27.63
C PHE A 695 -5.43 19.41 26.55
N TYR A 696 -5.32 20.12 25.44
CA TYR A 696 -6.23 19.99 24.31
C TYR A 696 -5.55 20.51 23.04
N GLY A 697 -6.28 20.58 21.93
CA GLY A 697 -5.71 21.04 20.67
C GLY A 697 -5.53 19.90 19.67
N GLN A 698 -5.22 20.26 18.43
CA GLN A 698 -4.81 19.26 17.43
C GLN A 698 -3.47 18.66 17.88
N SER A 699 -3.37 17.33 17.92
CA SER A 699 -2.19 16.63 18.47
C SER A 699 -1.79 17.09 19.88
N ASP A 700 -2.78 17.53 20.68
CA ASP A 700 -2.59 18.00 22.05
C ASP A 700 -1.62 19.19 22.17
N SER A 701 -1.65 20.09 21.18
CA SER A 701 -0.76 21.26 21.02
C SER A 701 -0.91 22.39 22.05
N ILE A 702 -1.99 22.41 22.83
CA ILE A 702 -2.34 23.48 23.78
C ILE A 702 -2.29 22.93 25.20
N GLY A 703 -1.76 23.72 26.13
CA GLY A 703 -1.72 23.36 27.55
C GLY A 703 -1.88 24.58 28.46
N VAL A 704 -2.58 24.39 29.56
CA VAL A 704 -2.58 25.30 30.71
C VAL A 704 -2.38 24.50 31.98
N VAL A 705 -1.32 24.80 32.73
CA VAL A 705 -0.87 23.99 33.86
C VAL A 705 -0.58 24.86 35.07
N LEU A 706 -0.65 24.25 36.25
CA LEU A 706 -0.28 24.85 37.54
C LEU A 706 0.94 24.13 38.10
N SER A 707 1.95 24.89 38.49
CA SER A 707 3.15 24.40 39.17
C SER A 707 3.28 25.05 40.55
N ASP A 708 3.84 24.32 41.50
CA ASP A 708 4.24 24.85 42.81
C ASP A 708 5.77 24.83 42.87
N ILE A 709 6.38 26.01 42.92
CA ILE A 709 7.83 26.18 42.91
C ILE A 709 8.18 26.96 44.17
N HIS A 710 8.91 26.31 45.09
CA HIS A 710 9.30 26.88 46.39
C HIS A 710 8.14 27.47 47.21
N GLY A 711 6.95 26.85 47.16
CA GLY A 711 5.77 27.29 47.90
C GLY A 711 4.97 28.41 47.21
N LYS A 712 5.36 28.80 45.99
CA LYS A 712 4.66 29.81 45.18
C LYS A 712 4.04 29.16 43.94
N LYS A 713 2.81 29.56 43.64
CA LYS A 713 2.00 28.96 42.56
C LYS A 713 2.16 29.75 41.25
N TYR A 714 2.44 29.02 40.17
CA TYR A 714 2.64 29.59 38.84
C TYR A 714 1.73 28.90 37.80
N VAL A 715 1.17 29.70 36.90
CA VAL A 715 0.38 29.23 35.76
C VAL A 715 1.23 29.30 34.50
N SER A 716 1.47 28.16 33.87
CA SER A 716 2.16 28.08 32.58
C SER A 716 1.18 27.76 31.47
N VAL A 717 1.29 28.47 30.35
CA VAL A 717 0.42 28.33 29.17
C VAL A 717 1.25 28.17 27.92
N VAL A 718 0.78 27.31 27.00
CA VAL A 718 1.48 26.98 25.76
C VAL A 718 0.49 26.89 24.60
N LEU A 719 0.90 27.43 23.45
CA LEU A 719 0.16 27.40 22.19
C LEU A 719 1.09 26.96 21.06
N GLY A 720 0.50 26.36 20.03
CA GLY A 720 1.15 26.10 18.76
C GLY A 720 2.17 24.96 18.75
N ALA A 721 2.26 24.17 19.83
CA ALA A 721 3.15 23.02 19.86
C ALA A 721 2.78 22.00 18.77
N GLU A 722 3.77 21.31 18.22
CA GLU A 722 3.55 20.39 17.08
C GLU A 722 2.90 19.07 17.51
N ASN A 723 3.17 18.66 18.75
CA ASN A 723 2.70 17.43 19.39
C ASN A 723 2.86 17.56 20.92
N MET A 724 2.38 16.57 21.67
CA MET A 724 2.45 16.56 23.14
C MET A 724 3.87 16.60 23.71
N PHE A 725 4.87 16.00 23.06
CA PHE A 725 6.26 16.06 23.52
C PHE A 725 6.78 17.49 23.40
N HIS A 726 6.59 18.14 22.25
CA HIS A 726 6.99 19.53 22.06
C HIS A 726 6.27 20.46 23.05
N ARG A 727 4.98 20.23 23.30
CA ARG A 727 4.21 20.98 24.30
C ARG A 727 4.84 20.85 25.69
N ASP A 728 5.13 19.64 26.11
CA ASP A 728 5.65 19.39 27.45
C ASP A 728 7.08 19.92 27.59
N ALA A 729 7.91 19.82 26.55
CA ALA A 729 9.25 20.39 26.55
C ALA A 729 9.24 21.92 26.62
N LEU A 730 8.30 22.59 25.93
CA LEU A 730 8.08 24.03 26.09
C LEU A 730 7.66 24.39 27.52
N LEU A 731 6.71 23.64 28.08
CA LEU A 731 6.26 23.85 29.46
C LEU A 731 7.39 23.63 30.47
N SER A 732 8.18 22.55 30.34
CA SER A 732 9.30 22.26 31.23
C SER A 732 10.31 23.40 31.19
N LYS A 733 10.73 23.82 29.99
CA LYS A 733 11.67 24.93 29.81
C LYS A 733 11.21 26.23 30.48
N SER A 734 9.93 26.58 30.31
CA SER A 734 9.35 27.79 30.92
C SER A 734 9.26 27.66 32.46
N ILE A 735 8.85 26.50 32.98
CA ILE A 735 8.74 26.22 34.43
C ILE A 735 10.11 26.22 35.10
N GLU A 736 11.09 25.53 34.51
CA GLU A 736 12.46 25.40 35.03
C GLU A 736 13.18 26.75 35.09
N SER A 737 12.98 27.61 34.09
CA SER A 737 13.55 28.97 34.13
C SER A 737 13.06 29.83 35.30
N VAL A 738 11.89 29.51 35.87
CA VAL A 738 11.37 30.16 37.08
C VAL A 738 11.95 29.51 38.34
N ALA A 739 12.16 28.18 38.33
CA ALA A 739 12.78 27.46 39.43
C ALA A 739 14.28 27.78 39.59
N ALA A 740 15.00 28.00 38.48
CA ALA A 740 16.44 28.19 38.43
C ALA A 740 16.90 29.64 38.69
N LEU A 741 16.35 30.34 39.69
CA LEU A 741 16.89 31.63 40.18
C LEU A 741 18.31 31.52 40.82
N HIS A 742 19.01 30.39 40.64
CA HIS A 742 20.41 30.18 41.00
C HIS A 742 21.19 29.52 39.85
N GLU A 743 22.47 29.92 39.74
CA GLU A 743 23.48 29.71 38.69
C GLU A 743 23.24 28.55 37.69
N LYS A 744 23.22 28.92 36.41
CA LYS A 744 23.35 27.97 35.29
C LYS A 744 24.76 27.37 35.31
N PRO A 745 24.91 26.05 35.09
CA PRO A 745 26.20 25.49 34.69
C PRO A 745 26.72 26.23 33.45
N ASP A 746 28.02 26.48 33.45
CA ASP A 746 28.75 27.18 32.39
C ASP A 746 28.43 26.58 31.01
N ASN A 747 28.49 27.42 29.96
CA ASN A 747 28.38 26.99 28.56
C ASN A 747 29.41 25.89 28.27
N HIS A 748 29.00 24.62 28.42
CA HIS A 748 29.84 23.48 28.08
C HIS A 748 29.96 23.45 26.55
N LEU A 749 31.08 23.98 26.06
CA LEU A 749 31.48 23.96 24.66
C LEU A 749 31.22 22.58 24.04
N ALA A 750 30.76 22.56 22.78
CA ALA A 750 30.62 21.36 21.98
C ALA A 750 31.86 20.46 22.14
N ASP A 751 31.68 19.15 22.22
CA ASP A 751 32.82 18.24 22.21
C ASP A 751 33.54 18.45 20.88
N GLN A 752 34.77 18.97 20.94
CA GLN A 752 35.47 19.48 19.77
C GLN A 752 36.81 18.75 19.58
N GLN A 753 37.04 18.31 18.35
CA GLN A 753 38.34 17.81 17.93
C GLN A 753 38.88 18.65 16.78
N ASN A 754 40.17 18.98 16.83
CA ASN A 754 40.87 19.73 15.78
C ASN A 754 41.95 18.84 15.16
N VAL A 755 41.96 18.75 13.83
CA VAL A 755 42.87 17.91 13.05
C VAL A 755 43.49 18.72 11.93
N HIS A 756 44.81 18.57 11.76
CA HIS A 756 45.55 19.09 10.62
C HIS A 756 46.19 17.92 9.85
N THR A 757 45.91 17.82 8.56
CA THR A 757 46.41 16.73 7.70
C THR A 757 46.68 17.22 6.28
N ARG A 758 47.72 16.67 5.63
CA ARG A 758 48.01 16.89 4.20
C ARG A 758 47.42 15.80 3.30
N GLN A 759 46.89 14.73 3.90
CA GLN A 759 46.19 13.66 3.18
C GLN A 759 44.68 13.86 3.29
N PRO A 760 43.89 13.40 2.31
CA PRO A 760 42.44 13.45 2.40
C PRO A 760 41.93 12.81 3.70
N TYR A 761 41.03 13.50 4.39
CA TYR A 761 40.44 13.02 5.63
C TYR A 761 39.10 12.33 5.34
N LYS A 762 39.01 11.03 5.67
CA LYS A 762 37.85 10.18 5.40
C LYS A 762 37.03 9.96 6.68
N ILE A 763 35.75 10.31 6.62
CA ILE A 763 34.81 10.15 7.73
C ILE A 763 33.71 9.18 7.31
N ASN A 764 33.63 8.04 7.98
CA ASN A 764 32.64 7.01 7.68
C ASN A 764 31.46 7.11 8.66
N VAL A 765 30.24 7.05 8.13
CA VAL A 765 29.00 6.86 8.88
C VAL A 765 28.46 5.48 8.55
N ILE A 766 28.52 4.62 9.56
CA ILE A 766 28.07 3.24 9.53
C ILE A 766 26.61 3.24 10.01
N GLY A 767 25.79 2.39 9.38
CA GLY A 767 24.38 2.25 9.73
C GLY A 767 24.11 1.69 11.13
N ASP A 768 22.88 1.22 11.33
CA ASP A 768 22.44 0.63 12.61
C ASP A 768 23.41 -0.46 13.08
N THR A 769 23.86 -0.36 14.32
CA THR A 769 24.92 -1.20 14.90
C THR A 769 24.48 -1.82 16.23
N TYR A 770 24.47 -3.14 16.28
CA TYR A 770 24.14 -3.95 17.45
C TYR A 770 24.73 -5.37 17.31
N PHE A 771 25.45 -5.86 18.33
CA PHE A 771 26.09 -7.19 18.31
C PHE A 771 25.13 -8.37 18.46
N GLY A 772 23.86 -8.12 18.77
CA GLY A 772 22.80 -9.11 18.63
C GLY A 772 22.61 -10.01 19.86
N GLU A 773 23.04 -9.60 21.04
CA GLU A 773 22.96 -10.38 22.30
C GLU A 773 21.53 -10.92 22.54
N PHE A 774 20.51 -10.10 22.30
CA PHE A 774 19.10 -10.46 22.41
C PHE A 774 18.75 -11.63 21.48
N TYR A 775 19.14 -11.53 20.21
CA TYR A 775 18.90 -12.57 19.21
C TYR A 775 19.73 -13.83 19.47
N THR A 776 20.97 -13.65 19.92
CA THR A 776 21.90 -14.71 20.31
C THR A 776 21.32 -15.58 21.41
N ARG A 777 20.72 -14.96 22.44
CA ARG A 777 20.03 -15.70 23.51
C ARG A 777 18.86 -16.53 22.98
N ILE A 778 18.08 -15.99 22.03
CA ILE A 778 16.98 -16.71 21.39
C ILE A 778 17.51 -17.90 20.57
N ARG A 779 18.56 -17.68 19.76
CA ARG A 779 19.21 -18.73 18.94
C ARG A 779 19.82 -19.84 19.80
N LYS A 780 20.51 -19.47 20.88
CA LYS A 780 21.06 -20.42 21.88
C LYS A 780 19.98 -21.32 22.48
N ARG A 781 18.83 -20.75 22.90
CA ARG A 781 17.69 -21.54 23.42
C ARG A 781 17.10 -22.50 22.38
N GLN A 782 17.26 -22.19 21.10
CA GLN A 782 16.80 -23.02 19.98
C GLN A 782 17.88 -24.01 19.50
N GLY A 783 19.06 -24.06 20.14
CA GLY A 783 20.17 -24.90 19.70
C GLY A 783 20.73 -24.51 18.33
N LYS A 784 20.56 -23.26 17.91
CA LYS A 784 21.07 -22.75 16.63
C LYS A 784 22.48 -22.20 16.79
N GLU A 785 23.27 -22.36 15.74
CA GLU A 785 24.58 -21.73 15.63
C GLU A 785 24.45 -20.20 15.60
N ASP A 786 25.44 -19.52 16.16
CA ASP A 786 25.44 -18.07 16.36
C ASP A 786 26.87 -17.52 16.27
N ALA A 787 27.05 -16.46 15.47
CA ALA A 787 28.36 -15.87 15.22
C ALA A 787 28.97 -15.21 16.47
N LEU A 788 28.17 -14.52 17.29
CA LEU A 788 28.64 -13.85 18.49
C LEU A 788 29.17 -14.86 19.50
N MET A 789 28.49 -15.99 19.68
CA MET A 789 28.95 -17.06 20.58
C MET A 789 30.22 -17.77 20.08
N ARG A 790 30.35 -17.96 18.77
CA ARG A 790 31.44 -18.77 18.18
C ARG A 790 32.72 -17.97 17.97
N PHE A 791 32.58 -16.71 17.54
CA PHE A 791 33.70 -15.90 17.06
C PHE A 791 33.84 -14.56 17.79
N GLY A 792 32.90 -14.20 18.66
CA GLY A 792 32.91 -12.94 19.39
C GLY A 792 32.41 -11.75 18.58
N ARG A 793 32.41 -10.56 19.20
CA ARG A 793 31.81 -9.32 18.68
C ARG A 793 32.47 -8.80 17.41
N ASN A 794 33.80 -8.90 17.32
CA ASN A 794 34.58 -8.35 16.21
C ASN A 794 34.39 -9.09 14.88
N TYR A 795 33.92 -10.34 14.90
CA TYR A 795 33.75 -11.15 13.68
C TYR A 795 32.88 -10.47 12.62
N SER A 796 31.83 -9.79 13.04
CA SER A 796 30.90 -9.11 12.13
C SER A 796 31.51 -7.92 11.39
N PHE A 797 32.69 -7.45 11.80
CA PHE A 797 33.40 -6.38 11.13
C PHE A 797 34.41 -6.88 10.08
N ASP A 798 34.74 -8.18 10.06
CA ASP A 798 35.87 -8.70 9.27
C ASP A 798 35.92 -8.23 7.81
N ASP A 799 34.79 -8.28 7.08
CA ASP A 799 34.74 -7.95 5.65
C ASP A 799 34.59 -6.44 5.36
N ILE A 800 34.45 -5.62 6.40
CA ILE A 800 34.45 -4.14 6.31
C ILE A 800 35.60 -3.49 7.10
N ARG A 801 36.37 -4.28 7.87
CA ARG A 801 37.40 -3.78 8.80
C ARG A 801 38.49 -3.01 8.10
N ALA A 802 38.95 -3.48 6.93
CA ALA A 802 39.98 -2.78 6.15
C ALA A 802 39.52 -1.35 5.81
N PHE A 803 38.30 -1.22 5.31
CA PHE A 803 37.69 0.08 5.00
C PHE A 803 37.55 1.00 6.23
N LEU A 804 37.16 0.46 7.38
CA LEU A 804 37.08 1.24 8.63
C LEU A 804 38.45 1.63 9.18
N THR A 805 39.46 0.78 9.01
CA THR A 805 40.84 1.05 9.43
C THR A 805 41.47 2.16 8.60
N GLU A 806 41.12 2.27 7.32
CA GLU A 806 41.50 3.40 6.48
C GLU A 806 40.73 4.70 6.79
N GLY A 807 39.56 4.59 7.43
CA GLY A 807 38.77 5.72 7.88
C GLY A 807 39.48 6.49 9.00
N ASN A 808 39.62 7.80 8.84
CA ASN A 808 40.24 8.62 9.87
C ASN A 808 39.30 8.91 11.05
N PHE A 809 37.99 8.83 10.82
CA PHE A 809 36.96 8.98 11.84
C PHE A 809 35.75 8.13 11.47
N ASN A 810 35.33 7.23 12.35
CA ASN A 810 34.19 6.33 12.10
C ASN A 810 33.08 6.58 13.12
N ILE A 811 31.87 6.73 12.61
CA ILE A 811 30.65 7.03 13.35
C ILE A 811 29.71 5.83 13.19
N CYS A 812 29.11 5.35 14.29
CA CYS A 812 28.07 4.31 14.23
C CYS A 812 26.79 4.75 14.95
N ASN A 813 25.63 4.27 14.47
CA ASN A 813 24.39 4.34 15.23
C ASN A 813 24.27 3.13 16.16
N PHE A 814 24.58 3.30 17.45
CA PHE A 814 24.56 2.20 18.41
C PHE A 814 23.13 1.98 18.94
N GLU A 815 22.50 0.89 18.52
CA GLU A 815 21.05 0.68 18.67
C GLU A 815 20.73 -0.38 19.75
N ALA A 816 21.26 -0.17 20.95
CA ALA A 816 20.96 -0.94 22.15
C ALA A 816 21.26 -0.13 23.42
N ALA A 817 20.76 -0.57 24.56
CA ALA A 817 21.21 -0.11 25.88
C ALA A 817 22.27 -1.07 26.44
N ILE A 818 23.39 -0.56 26.94
CA ILE A 818 24.38 -1.38 27.65
C ILE A 818 23.90 -1.57 29.08
N SER A 819 23.44 -2.78 29.39
CA SER A 819 22.97 -3.15 30.72
C SER A 819 22.80 -4.65 30.86
N ASP A 820 23.07 -5.16 32.06
CA ASP A 820 22.74 -6.53 32.45
C ASP A 820 21.26 -6.64 32.89
N ASP A 821 20.58 -5.53 33.20
CA ASP A 821 19.13 -5.50 33.38
C ASP A 821 18.44 -5.71 32.04
N ARG A 822 17.46 -6.62 32.06
CA ARG A 822 16.71 -7.03 30.88
C ARG A 822 15.35 -6.37 30.80
N ASN A 823 14.99 -5.53 31.78
CA ASN A 823 13.73 -4.81 31.87
C ASN A 823 12.53 -5.71 31.51
N GLU A 824 12.27 -6.72 32.36
CA GLU A 824 11.19 -7.70 32.15
C GLU A 824 9.81 -7.02 32.05
N TYR A 825 9.64 -5.85 32.67
CA TYR A 825 8.43 -5.05 32.54
C TYR A 825 8.22 -4.55 31.11
N LEU A 826 9.25 -3.96 30.49
CA LEU A 826 9.16 -3.45 29.13
C LEU A 826 8.96 -4.57 28.10
N LYS A 827 9.53 -5.76 28.33
CA LYS A 827 9.33 -6.94 27.44
C LYS A 827 7.88 -7.37 27.30
N MET A 828 7.04 -7.12 28.31
CA MET A 828 5.60 -7.42 28.22
C MET A 828 4.84 -6.45 27.31
N ARG A 829 5.44 -5.31 26.95
CA ARG A 829 4.79 -4.18 26.25
C ARG A 829 5.44 -3.84 24.91
N LYS A 830 6.74 -4.08 24.77
CA LYS A 830 7.53 -3.81 23.56
C LYS A 830 8.04 -5.13 22.95
N PRO A 831 7.90 -5.35 21.63
CA PRO A 831 8.29 -6.61 21.00
C PRO A 831 9.81 -6.88 21.02
N PHE A 832 10.62 -5.82 21.02
CA PHE A 832 12.07 -5.89 21.00
C PHE A 832 12.63 -4.96 22.08
N VAL A 833 13.24 -5.55 23.11
CA VAL A 833 13.97 -4.88 24.18
C VAL A 833 15.43 -5.26 24.00
N LEU A 834 16.20 -4.37 23.35
CA LEU A 834 17.57 -4.64 22.93
C LEU A 834 18.53 -4.14 24.01
N HIS A 835 19.30 -5.08 24.55
CA HIS A 835 20.36 -4.77 25.48
C HIS A 835 21.66 -5.43 25.01
N ALA A 836 22.77 -4.75 25.26
CA ALA A 836 24.12 -5.23 25.06
C ALA A 836 24.76 -5.52 26.42
N ASP A 837 25.68 -6.47 26.46
CA ASP A 837 26.32 -6.85 27.71
C ASP A 837 27.27 -5.74 28.18
N THR A 838 27.40 -5.57 29.50
CA THR A 838 28.30 -4.58 30.10
C THR A 838 29.77 -4.89 29.82
N GLU A 839 30.12 -6.16 29.64
CA GLU A 839 31.50 -6.60 29.39
C GLU A 839 31.80 -6.74 27.88
N GLY A 840 32.84 -6.04 27.43
CA GLY A 840 33.43 -6.19 26.10
C GLY A 840 32.66 -5.58 24.92
N THR A 841 31.50 -4.95 25.14
CA THR A 841 30.72 -4.29 24.07
C THR A 841 31.45 -3.08 23.51
N VAL A 842 31.82 -2.12 24.36
CA VAL A 842 32.48 -0.87 23.93
C VAL A 842 33.92 -1.13 23.50
N GLU A 843 34.64 -2.02 24.17
CA GLU A 843 35.98 -2.47 23.78
C GLU A 843 36.01 -3.03 22.35
N ALA A 844 34.99 -3.81 21.98
CA ALA A 844 34.87 -4.35 20.63
C ALA A 844 34.72 -3.24 19.59
N LEU A 845 33.90 -2.21 19.85
CA LEU A 845 33.73 -1.06 18.95
C LEU A 845 35.03 -0.24 18.84
N LYS A 846 35.72 -0.02 19.95
CA LYS A 846 37.03 0.68 19.97
C LYS A 846 38.07 -0.02 19.11
N LYS A 847 38.13 -1.35 19.21
CA LYS A 847 39.04 -2.18 18.41
C LYS A 847 38.78 -2.09 16.91
N GLU A 848 37.55 -1.78 16.50
CA GLU A 848 37.15 -1.59 15.11
C GLU A 848 37.23 -0.10 14.68
N ASN A 849 38.00 0.71 15.42
CA ASN A 849 38.21 2.13 15.16
C ASN A 849 36.93 2.97 15.14
N ILE A 850 35.93 2.66 15.97
CA ILE A 850 34.78 3.55 16.17
C ILE A 850 35.18 4.71 17.08
N HIS A 851 34.91 5.93 16.63
CA HIS A 851 35.33 7.17 17.30
C HIS A 851 34.15 7.95 17.90
N LEU A 852 32.96 7.83 17.30
CA LEU A 852 31.73 8.48 17.74
C LEU A 852 30.55 7.51 17.64
N ALA A 853 29.78 7.38 18.72
CA ALA A 853 28.53 6.63 18.73
C ALA A 853 27.33 7.59 18.82
N THR A 854 26.37 7.43 17.93
CA THR A 854 25.10 8.15 18.00
C THR A 854 24.08 7.31 18.74
N LEU A 855 23.41 7.90 19.73
CA LEU A 855 22.59 7.19 20.71
C LEU A 855 21.10 7.55 20.63
N ALA A 856 20.71 8.58 19.88
CA ALA A 856 19.31 8.96 19.70
C ALA A 856 18.57 7.97 18.78
N ASN A 857 18.08 6.89 19.37
CA ASN A 857 17.30 5.86 18.70
C ASN A 857 16.22 5.26 19.62
N ASN A 858 15.46 4.31 19.09
CA ASN A 858 14.33 3.68 19.78
C ASN A 858 14.72 2.50 20.69
N HIS A 859 16.00 2.33 21.01
CA HIS A 859 16.49 1.21 21.81
C HIS A 859 17.38 1.62 22.98
N LEU A 860 17.92 2.85 23.01
CA LEU A 860 18.77 3.29 24.12
C LEU A 860 18.06 3.27 25.49
N MET A 861 16.75 3.49 25.52
CA MET A 861 15.96 3.52 26.75
C MET A 861 15.34 2.16 27.11
N ASP A 862 15.75 1.08 26.44
CA ASP A 862 15.19 -0.26 26.67
C ASP A 862 15.51 -0.82 28.07
N CYS A 863 16.58 -0.34 28.69
CA CYS A 863 16.98 -0.67 30.05
C CYS A 863 16.76 0.51 31.03
N GLY A 864 15.86 1.43 30.67
CA GLY A 864 15.54 2.62 31.48
C GLY A 864 16.72 3.59 31.63
N VAL A 865 16.59 4.49 32.61
CA VAL A 865 17.60 5.52 32.90
C VAL A 865 18.94 4.89 33.30
N GLU A 866 18.93 3.83 34.10
CA GLU A 866 20.15 3.13 34.52
C GLU A 866 20.95 2.59 33.33
N GLY A 867 20.26 2.00 32.34
CA GLY A 867 20.89 1.53 31.10
C GLY A 867 21.42 2.67 30.23
N LEU A 868 20.72 3.81 30.14
CA LEU A 868 21.22 5.00 29.45
C LEU A 868 22.50 5.51 30.10
N THR A 869 22.49 5.71 31.42
CA THR A 869 23.63 6.24 32.18
C THR A 869 24.84 5.33 32.06
N GLU A 870 24.66 4.01 32.22
CA GLU A 870 25.75 3.03 32.06
C GLU A 870 26.29 3.02 30.62
N THR A 871 25.43 3.12 29.60
CA THR A 871 25.86 3.22 28.20
C THR A 871 26.77 4.41 27.97
N VAL A 872 26.32 5.62 28.34
CA VAL A 872 27.10 6.86 28.16
C VAL A 872 28.42 6.78 28.93
N LYS A 873 28.39 6.27 30.16
CA LYS A 873 29.59 6.09 31.00
C LYS A 873 30.63 5.18 30.34
N GLN A 874 30.24 4.02 29.83
CA GLN A 874 31.21 3.08 29.23
C GLN A 874 31.85 3.63 27.96
N PHE A 875 31.09 4.29 27.09
CA PHE A 875 31.66 4.96 25.91
C PHE A 875 32.69 6.02 26.32
N LYS A 876 32.40 6.81 27.36
CA LYS A 876 33.31 7.82 27.90
C LYS A 876 34.59 7.19 28.49
N GLU A 877 34.49 6.11 29.25
CA GLU A 877 35.63 5.37 29.83
C GLU A 877 36.57 4.84 28.74
N GLU A 878 36.00 4.33 27.64
CA GLU A 878 36.77 3.82 26.50
C GLU A 878 37.21 4.90 25.50
N ARG A 879 36.89 6.18 25.75
CA ARG A 879 37.24 7.34 24.90
C ARG A 879 36.62 7.29 23.50
N ILE A 880 35.40 6.79 23.40
CA ILE A 880 34.55 6.94 22.23
C ILE A 880 33.57 8.06 22.53
N HIS A 881 33.48 9.06 21.66
CA HIS A 881 32.54 10.18 21.83
C HIS A 881 31.10 9.70 21.68
N THR A 882 30.15 10.40 22.29
CA THR A 882 28.71 10.11 22.15
C THR A 882 27.90 11.37 21.91
N ILE A 883 26.83 11.27 21.11
CA ILE A 883 25.81 12.32 20.94
C ILE A 883 24.40 11.73 20.91
N GLY A 884 23.40 12.56 21.19
CA GLY A 884 21.99 12.20 21.03
C GLY A 884 21.31 11.60 22.27
N ALA A 885 22.01 11.51 23.40
CA ALA A 885 21.43 11.09 24.67
C ALA A 885 22.25 11.59 25.85
N ALA A 886 21.59 11.94 26.94
CA ALA A 886 22.21 12.44 28.16
C ALA A 886 21.24 12.39 29.35
N ASP A 887 21.70 12.89 30.50
CA ASP A 887 20.91 12.97 31.72
C ASP A 887 19.88 14.14 31.71
N TYR A 888 19.99 15.07 30.75
CA TYR A 888 19.05 16.17 30.54
C TYR A 888 19.01 16.62 29.07
N GLN A 889 17.96 17.35 28.68
CA GLN A 889 17.64 17.66 27.28
C GLN A 889 18.72 18.49 26.58
N GLU A 890 19.26 19.52 27.25
CA GLU A 890 20.24 20.41 26.62
C GLU A 890 21.51 19.69 26.20
N GLU A 891 22.00 18.76 27.04
CA GLU A 891 23.16 17.90 26.75
C GLU A 891 22.83 16.81 25.73
N ALA A 892 21.63 16.20 25.78
CA ALA A 892 21.25 15.18 24.80
C ALA A 892 21.23 15.74 23.36
N GLU A 893 20.83 17.00 23.21
CA GLU A 893 20.79 17.75 21.95
C GLU A 893 22.15 18.39 21.57
N LYS A 894 23.20 18.19 22.36
CA LYS A 894 24.55 18.75 22.11
C LYS A 894 25.18 18.09 20.88
N PRO A 895 25.76 18.87 19.94
CA PRO A 895 26.45 18.29 18.80
C PRO A 895 27.90 17.92 19.12
N PHE A 896 28.47 17.07 18.26
CA PHE A 896 29.92 16.85 18.18
C PHE A 896 30.51 17.69 17.06
N VAL A 897 31.66 18.32 17.30
CA VAL A 897 32.31 19.23 16.35
C VAL A 897 33.68 18.68 15.96
N LEU A 898 33.89 18.52 14.66
CA LEU A 898 35.17 18.14 14.09
C LEU A 898 35.67 19.24 13.17
N ASN A 899 36.86 19.78 13.43
CA ASN A 899 37.52 20.72 12.53
C ASN A 899 38.71 20.04 11.86
N VAL A 900 38.67 19.95 10.53
CA VAL A 900 39.75 19.38 9.72
C VAL A 900 40.29 20.48 8.82
N ASN A 901 41.57 20.83 8.93
CA ASN A 901 42.20 21.88 8.12
C ASN A 901 41.42 23.22 8.10
N GLY A 902 40.80 23.57 9.22
CA GLY A 902 39.98 24.77 9.38
C GLY A 902 38.53 24.64 8.86
N GLN A 903 38.18 23.56 8.16
CA GLN A 903 36.79 23.25 7.82
C GLN A 903 36.08 22.67 9.05
N ARG A 904 35.10 23.42 9.56
CA ARG A 904 34.24 23.00 10.67
C ARG A 904 33.13 22.09 10.18
N MET A 905 32.93 20.98 10.88
CA MET A 905 31.81 20.09 10.69
C MET A 905 31.12 19.80 12.01
N THR A 906 29.80 19.96 12.04
CA THR A 906 28.99 19.82 13.25
C THR A 906 27.97 18.71 13.07
N PHE A 907 28.03 17.69 13.93
CA PHE A 907 27.20 16.51 13.89
C PHE A 907 26.11 16.57 14.95
N PHE A 908 24.85 16.59 14.52
CA PHE A 908 23.69 16.43 15.39
C PHE A 908 23.12 15.02 15.25
N ASN A 909 22.53 14.50 16.32
CA ASN A 909 21.80 13.25 16.29
C ASN A 909 20.44 13.40 16.98
N ALA A 910 19.39 12.87 16.35
CA ALA A 910 18.04 12.95 16.88
C ALA A 910 17.15 11.79 16.40
N TYR A 911 16.26 11.37 17.29
CA TYR A 911 15.22 10.39 17.02
C TYR A 911 13.89 11.09 16.72
N TRP A 912 13.19 10.68 15.67
CA TRP A 912 11.88 11.27 15.36
C TRP A 912 10.83 11.01 16.46
N TYR A 913 9.90 11.95 16.65
CA TYR A 913 8.83 11.77 17.63
C TYR A 913 7.88 10.62 17.23
N ARG A 914 7.68 9.69 18.17
CA ARG A 914 6.66 8.65 18.15
C ARG A 914 5.85 8.68 19.44
N GLN A 915 4.52 8.78 19.30
CA GLN A 915 3.60 8.90 20.43
C GLN A 915 3.76 7.77 21.48
N PRO A 916 3.82 6.47 21.13
CA PRO A 916 4.00 5.43 22.16
C PRO A 916 5.31 5.55 22.92
N MET A 917 6.39 5.99 22.25
CA MET A 917 7.70 6.15 22.91
C MET A 917 7.70 7.26 23.95
N TYR A 918 6.83 8.26 23.78
CA TYR A 918 6.64 9.32 24.76
C TYR A 918 5.63 8.92 25.84
N GLU A 919 4.40 8.54 25.45
CA GLU A 919 3.30 8.30 26.39
C GLU A 919 3.50 7.05 27.27
N GLU A 920 4.18 6.03 26.77
CA GLU A 920 4.25 4.73 27.44
C GLU A 920 5.61 4.40 28.05
N PHE A 921 6.69 4.94 27.49
CA PHE A 921 8.05 4.47 27.77
C PHE A 921 9.02 5.57 28.18
N ASP A 922 8.63 6.84 28.05
CA ASP A 922 9.41 7.99 28.53
C ASP A 922 10.82 8.12 27.93
N PHE A 923 10.91 7.98 26.60
CA PHE A 923 12.21 7.84 25.94
C PHE A 923 12.98 9.14 25.73
N TYR A 924 12.29 10.26 25.60
CA TYR A 924 12.91 11.50 25.13
C TYR A 924 13.36 12.35 26.31
N ALA A 925 14.56 12.91 26.21
CA ALA A 925 15.03 13.89 27.19
C ALA A 925 14.16 15.15 27.14
N ILE A 926 13.76 15.63 28.32
CA ILE A 926 12.86 16.78 28.46
C ILE A 926 13.23 17.58 29.71
N GLY A 927 13.65 18.83 29.53
CA GLY A 927 14.18 19.62 30.65
C GLY A 927 15.33 18.89 31.34
N GLU A 928 15.21 18.67 32.64
CA GLU A 928 16.18 17.92 33.47
C GLU A 928 15.95 16.40 33.49
N GLU A 929 15.02 15.88 32.70
CA GLU A 929 14.76 14.43 32.66
C GLU A 929 15.66 13.74 31.62
N PRO A 930 16.28 12.59 31.97
CA PRO A 930 17.20 11.85 31.13
C PRO A 930 16.49 11.21 29.93
N GLY A 931 17.21 11.07 28.82
CA GLY A 931 16.68 10.38 27.64
C GLY A 931 17.43 10.69 26.35
N VAL A 932 16.79 10.36 25.23
CA VAL A 932 17.33 10.62 23.89
C VAL A 932 16.87 11.96 23.32
N ALA A 933 17.71 12.57 22.50
CA ALA A 933 17.35 13.76 21.74
C ALA A 933 16.21 13.47 20.76
N CYS A 934 15.17 14.30 20.81
CA CYS A 934 14.01 14.21 19.94
C CYS A 934 14.13 15.21 18.79
N MET A 935 13.70 14.82 17.58
CA MET A 935 13.60 15.73 16.45
C MET A 935 12.44 16.71 16.67
N ASN A 936 12.78 17.89 17.19
CA ASN A 936 11.85 18.87 17.72
C ASN A 936 12.29 20.31 17.32
N PRO A 937 11.48 21.34 17.58
CA PRO A 937 11.89 22.71 17.27
C PRO A 937 13.13 23.23 18.00
N PHE A 938 13.45 22.73 19.20
CA PHE A 938 14.69 23.09 19.90
C PHE A 938 15.94 22.66 19.15
N ILE A 939 15.96 21.44 18.59
CA ILE A 939 17.10 20.99 17.79
C ILE A 939 17.19 21.77 16.48
N PHE A 940 16.06 22.16 15.89
CA PHE A 940 16.06 23.01 14.68
C PHE A 940 16.62 24.40 14.98
N GLU A 941 16.26 25.01 16.12
CA GLU A 941 16.83 26.27 16.56
C GLU A 941 18.34 26.17 16.83
N LYS A 942 18.80 25.08 17.46
CA LYS A 942 20.25 24.83 17.68
C LYS A 942 21.01 24.69 16.36
N ILE A 943 20.45 23.97 15.39
CA ILE A 943 21.03 23.85 14.04
C ILE A 943 21.10 25.22 13.36
N GLN A 944 20.03 26.02 13.48
CA GLN A 944 19.99 27.36 12.91
C GLN A 944 21.04 28.28 13.54
N GLN A 945 21.15 28.28 14.87
CA GLN A 945 22.17 29.06 15.59
C GLN A 945 23.59 28.63 15.21
N GLU A 946 23.84 27.32 15.10
CA GLU A 946 25.14 26.81 14.64
C GLU A 946 25.46 27.30 13.22
N LYS A 947 24.49 27.30 12.31
CA LYS A 947 24.67 27.77 10.94
C LYS A 947 24.91 29.28 10.88
N GLU A 948 24.22 30.06 11.71
CA GLU A 948 24.40 31.50 11.84
C GLU A 948 25.77 31.87 12.42
N ASN A 949 26.21 31.16 13.47
CA ASN A 949 27.51 31.36 14.11
C ASN A 949 28.67 30.89 13.23
N HIS A 950 28.45 29.87 12.40
CA HIS A 950 29.45 29.29 11.51
C HIS A 950 28.91 29.10 10.08
N PRO A 951 28.77 30.20 9.29
CA PRO A 951 28.16 30.13 7.95
C PRO A 951 28.86 29.19 6.97
N ASN A 952 30.19 29.07 7.09
CA ASN A 952 31.02 28.19 6.27
C ASN A 952 31.17 26.77 6.86
N GLY A 953 30.64 26.55 8.06
CA GLY A 953 30.58 25.22 8.68
C GLY A 953 29.58 24.32 7.94
N LYS A 954 29.88 23.02 7.92
CA LYS A 954 28.98 22.00 7.39
C LYS A 954 28.23 21.35 8.55
N ILE A 955 26.91 21.31 8.46
CA ILE A 955 26.06 20.67 9.46
C ILE A 955 25.57 19.33 8.92
N ILE A 956 25.88 18.26 9.66
CA ILE A 956 25.48 16.90 9.35
C ILE A 956 24.49 16.44 10.42
N VAL A 957 23.31 16.00 10.00
CA VAL A 957 22.29 15.46 10.92
C VAL A 957 22.17 13.96 10.70
N ILE A 958 22.50 13.19 11.74
CA ILE A 958 22.33 11.74 11.79
C ILE A 958 20.95 11.47 12.40
N ALA A 959 19.98 11.15 11.56
CA ALA A 959 18.59 10.99 11.96
C ALA A 959 18.21 9.52 12.15
N HIS A 960 17.56 9.17 13.25
CA HIS A 960 16.92 7.86 13.40
C HIS A 960 15.41 7.97 13.18
N TRP A 961 14.90 7.35 12.11
CA TRP A 961 13.51 7.51 11.70
C TRP A 961 13.04 6.43 10.72
N GLY A 962 11.82 6.53 10.23
CA GLY A 962 11.28 5.58 9.26
C GLY A 962 10.71 4.33 9.91
N ALA A 963 10.17 3.46 9.07
CA ALA A 963 9.52 2.23 9.51
C ALA A 963 10.25 1.03 8.91
N ASP A 964 10.43 -0.01 9.71
CA ASP A 964 11.23 -1.18 9.37
C ASP A 964 10.81 -1.76 8.00
N PHE A 965 11.77 -1.81 7.09
CA PHE A 965 11.65 -2.39 5.76
C PHE A 965 10.50 -1.79 4.93
N LYS A 966 10.29 -0.47 5.04
CA LYS A 966 9.30 0.30 4.29
C LYS A 966 9.95 1.49 3.59
N ASP A 967 9.33 1.99 2.53
CA ASP A 967 9.79 3.19 1.84
C ASP A 967 9.57 4.48 2.66
N VAL A 968 10.14 5.57 2.14
CA VAL A 968 10.17 6.89 2.78
C VAL A 968 8.75 7.36 3.14
N ARG A 969 8.54 7.64 4.43
CA ARG A 969 7.24 8.10 4.96
C ARG A 969 7.06 9.62 4.78
N PRO A 970 5.82 10.12 4.68
CA PRO A 970 5.55 11.56 4.66
C PRO A 970 6.16 12.32 5.84
N LEU A 971 6.18 11.71 7.03
CA LEU A 971 6.78 12.30 8.22
C LEU A 971 8.31 12.46 8.09
N GLN A 972 9.01 11.49 7.48
CA GLN A 972 10.45 11.62 7.19
C GLN A 972 10.70 12.80 6.24
N ARG A 973 9.87 12.96 5.19
CA ARG A 973 9.98 14.08 4.25
C ARG A 973 9.81 15.44 4.94
N ARG A 974 8.76 15.57 5.77
CA ARG A 974 8.51 16.79 6.54
C ARG A 974 9.69 17.16 7.45
N PHE A 975 10.24 16.18 8.18
CA PHE A 975 11.40 16.44 9.04
C PHE A 975 12.65 16.81 8.24
N ALA A 976 12.90 16.15 7.10
CA ALA A 976 14.00 16.51 6.22
C ALA A 976 13.87 17.94 5.68
N GLU A 977 12.66 18.38 5.33
CA GLU A 977 12.37 19.78 4.95
C GLU A 977 12.64 20.77 6.10
N GLN A 978 12.24 20.43 7.34
CA GLN A 978 12.48 21.26 8.53
C GLN A 978 13.97 21.38 8.85
N LEU A 979 14.71 20.26 8.83
CA LEU A 979 16.16 20.25 9.04
C LEU A 979 16.92 21.00 7.95
N SER A 980 16.50 20.84 6.69
CA SER A 980 17.05 21.60 5.56
C SER A 980 16.84 23.10 5.76
N LYS A 981 15.64 23.52 6.16
CA LYS A 981 15.33 24.93 6.45
C LYS A 981 16.13 25.46 7.64
N ALA A 982 16.39 24.64 8.65
CA ALA A 982 17.21 25.01 9.81
C ALA A 982 18.69 25.22 9.45
N GLY A 983 19.18 24.69 8.32
CA GLY A 983 20.56 24.89 7.86
C GLY A 983 21.41 23.62 7.78
N ALA A 984 20.80 22.43 7.88
CA ALA A 984 21.52 21.17 7.64
C ALA A 984 22.03 21.11 6.19
N ASP A 985 23.31 20.75 6.00
CA ASP A 985 23.91 20.54 4.68
C ASP A 985 23.77 19.08 4.23
N ILE A 986 23.89 18.15 5.18
CA ILE A 986 23.75 16.70 4.93
C ILE A 986 22.84 16.08 6.00
N ILE A 987 21.92 15.22 5.59
CA ILE A 987 21.11 14.41 6.48
C ILE A 987 21.32 12.94 6.12
N ILE A 988 21.75 12.15 7.09
CA ILE A 988 21.98 10.71 6.95
C ILE A 988 21.02 9.99 7.90
N GLY A 989 20.03 9.32 7.32
CA GLY A 989 19.00 8.61 8.05
C GLY A 989 19.35 7.14 8.34
N HIS A 990 18.72 6.60 9.38
CA HIS A 990 18.82 5.21 9.85
C HIS A 990 17.43 4.73 10.32
N GLY A 991 17.29 3.47 10.77
CA GLY A 991 16.07 2.96 11.40
C GLY A 991 15.01 2.33 10.47
N ALA A 992 15.15 2.49 9.15
CA ALA A 992 14.35 1.68 8.21
C ALA A 992 14.93 0.27 8.02
N HIS A 993 16.14 0.00 8.51
CA HIS A 993 16.91 -1.25 8.33
C HIS A 993 17.16 -1.66 6.87
N MET A 994 17.00 -0.74 5.91
CA MET A 994 17.26 -0.93 4.48
C MET A 994 17.59 0.41 3.82
N ILE A 995 18.27 0.39 2.67
CA ILE A 995 18.47 1.61 1.89
C ILE A 995 17.14 2.24 1.44
N GLN A 996 16.99 3.54 1.67
CA GLN A 996 15.92 4.37 1.12
C GLN A 996 16.49 5.37 0.10
N GLY A 997 15.61 6.10 -0.58
CA GLY A 997 16.04 7.04 -1.63
C GLY A 997 16.93 8.17 -1.11
N ILE A 998 17.79 8.70 -1.98
CA ILE A 998 18.63 9.88 -1.70
C ILE A 998 18.11 11.07 -2.50
N GLN A 999 17.84 12.20 -1.83
CA GLN A 999 17.23 13.36 -2.46
C GLN A 999 17.97 14.66 -2.13
N LYS A 1000 17.80 15.67 -2.98
CA LYS A 1000 18.24 17.04 -2.68
C LYS A 1000 17.02 17.88 -2.33
N ILE A 1001 16.96 18.38 -1.10
CA ILE A 1001 15.92 19.28 -0.62
C ILE A 1001 16.58 20.64 -0.43
N ASN A 1002 16.19 21.63 -1.25
CA ASN A 1002 16.93 22.90 -1.37
C ASN A 1002 18.41 22.66 -1.70
N GLN A 1003 19.33 22.99 -0.79
CA GLN A 1003 20.76 22.69 -0.91
C GLN A 1003 21.21 21.46 -0.10
N THR A 1004 20.31 20.90 0.72
CA THR A 1004 20.61 19.79 1.63
C THR A 1004 20.57 18.45 0.90
N THR A 1005 21.60 17.64 1.07
CA THR A 1005 21.61 16.24 0.62
C THR A 1005 20.98 15.35 1.69
N VAL A 1006 19.96 14.58 1.34
CA VAL A 1006 19.18 13.76 2.28
C VAL A 1006 19.24 12.29 1.83
N ALA A 1007 20.00 11.48 2.54
CA ALA A 1007 19.91 10.02 2.46
C ALA A 1007 18.88 9.56 3.49
N TYR A 1008 17.65 9.20 3.07
CA TYR A 1008 16.57 8.92 4.03
C TYR A 1008 16.85 7.69 4.91
N SER A 1009 17.58 6.70 4.40
CA SER A 1009 18.11 5.63 5.24
C SER A 1009 19.30 4.96 4.54
N ILE A 1010 20.40 4.78 5.26
CA ILE A 1010 21.54 3.97 4.81
C ILE A 1010 21.45 2.51 5.28
N GLY A 1011 20.43 2.15 6.07
CA GLY A 1011 20.20 0.79 6.56
C GLY A 1011 21.13 0.36 7.70
N ASN A 1012 21.35 -0.95 7.81
CA ASN A 1012 22.15 -1.58 8.85
C ASN A 1012 23.64 -1.58 8.51
N GLY A 1013 24.49 -1.28 9.50
CA GLY A 1013 25.91 -1.61 9.47
C GLY A 1013 26.13 -3.02 10.00
N VAL A 1014 26.69 -3.12 11.22
CA VAL A 1014 26.82 -4.39 11.95
C VAL A 1014 25.63 -4.57 12.87
N PHE A 1015 24.54 -5.17 12.37
CA PHE A 1015 23.32 -5.37 13.16
C PHE A 1015 22.91 -6.84 13.21
N ASN A 1016 23.25 -7.55 14.28
CA ASN A 1016 23.24 -9.02 14.33
C ASN A 1016 21.87 -9.66 14.64
N SER A 1017 20.82 -9.14 14.00
CA SER A 1017 19.52 -9.80 13.91
C SER A 1017 19.49 -10.85 12.78
N ASN A 1018 18.39 -11.59 12.63
CA ASN A 1018 18.22 -12.41 11.42
C ASN A 1018 17.78 -11.59 10.19
N GLY A 1019 17.44 -10.30 10.37
CA GLY A 1019 16.80 -9.47 9.36
C GLY A 1019 15.37 -9.92 9.00
N GLU A 1020 14.65 -9.08 8.26
CA GLU A 1020 13.36 -9.46 7.66
C GLU A 1020 13.34 -9.35 6.12
N TYR A 1021 14.51 -9.17 5.47
CA TYR A 1021 14.66 -8.98 4.02
C TYR A 1021 13.91 -10.06 3.23
N ASN A 1022 14.23 -11.34 3.47
CA ASN A 1022 13.60 -12.48 2.80
C ASN A 1022 12.12 -12.66 3.14
N LYS A 1023 11.71 -12.30 4.36
CA LYS A 1023 10.31 -12.38 4.81
C LYS A 1023 9.45 -11.30 4.12
N ARG A 1024 10.05 -10.15 3.82
CA ARG A 1024 9.40 -8.98 3.25
C ARG A 1024 9.66 -8.79 1.75
N PHE A 1025 10.54 -9.60 1.16
CA PHE A 1025 10.97 -9.52 -0.24
C PHE A 1025 11.48 -8.13 -0.59
N VAL A 1026 12.32 -7.58 0.28
CA VAL A 1026 13.05 -6.34 0.04
C VAL A 1026 14.54 -6.68 -0.11
N PRO A 1027 15.26 -6.07 -1.07
CA PRO A 1027 16.69 -6.32 -1.24
C PRO A 1027 17.48 -6.01 0.03
N ALA A 1028 18.43 -6.89 0.35
CA ALA A 1028 19.22 -6.84 1.58
C ALA A 1028 20.44 -5.91 1.46
N TYR A 1029 20.22 -4.70 0.94
CA TYR A 1029 21.27 -3.70 0.79
C TYR A 1029 21.19 -2.64 1.89
N SER A 1030 22.36 -2.31 2.41
CA SER A 1030 22.67 -1.16 3.25
C SER A 1030 23.82 -0.37 2.62
N MET A 1031 24.27 0.72 3.23
CA MET A 1031 25.40 1.51 2.76
C MET A 1031 26.24 2.02 3.92
N ILE A 1032 27.54 2.22 3.68
CA ILE A 1032 28.40 3.07 4.48
C ILE A 1032 28.53 4.41 3.74
N ALA A 1033 28.17 5.51 4.40
CA ALA A 1033 28.36 6.85 3.85
C ALA A 1033 29.76 7.36 4.23
N GLN A 1034 30.53 7.85 3.28
CA GLN A 1034 31.87 8.37 3.52
C GLN A 1034 31.98 9.80 3.02
N LEU A 1035 32.32 10.71 3.93
CA LEU A 1035 32.65 12.09 3.61
C LEU A 1035 34.17 12.20 3.49
N ILE A 1036 34.64 12.61 2.31
CA ILE A 1036 36.06 12.79 2.00
C ILE A 1036 36.33 14.29 1.93
N ILE A 1037 37.33 14.75 2.68
CA ILE A 1037 37.76 16.15 2.74
C ILE A 1037 39.18 16.22 2.17
N SER A 1038 39.37 16.94 1.08
CA SER A 1038 40.70 17.15 0.49
C SER A 1038 41.55 18.16 1.31
N GLU A 1039 42.83 18.28 0.98
CA GLU A 1039 43.72 19.29 1.57
C GLU A 1039 43.21 20.73 1.33
N ASN A 1040 42.54 20.97 0.20
CA ASN A 1040 41.96 22.26 -0.18
C ASN A 1040 40.52 22.47 0.34
N ASN A 1041 40.06 21.63 1.27
CA ASN A 1041 38.69 21.64 1.83
C ASN A 1041 37.56 21.36 0.82
N GLU A 1042 37.87 20.84 -0.37
CA GLU A 1042 36.84 20.27 -1.26
C GLU A 1042 36.26 19.01 -0.63
N MET A 1043 34.94 18.86 -0.65
CA MET A 1043 34.21 17.78 0.00
C MET A 1043 33.48 16.90 -1.01
N LYS A 1044 33.57 15.59 -0.80
CA LYS A 1044 32.88 14.59 -1.60
C LYS A 1044 32.16 13.60 -0.69
N LEU A 1045 30.91 13.29 -0.99
CA LEU A 1045 30.16 12.25 -0.30
C LEU A 1045 30.04 11.02 -1.20
N CYS A 1046 30.52 9.90 -0.70
CA CYS A 1046 30.42 8.61 -1.35
C CYS A 1046 29.50 7.70 -0.52
N PHE A 1047 28.69 6.88 -1.20
CA PHE A 1047 27.88 5.83 -0.58
C PHE A 1047 28.36 4.48 -1.10
N TYR A 1048 28.92 3.67 -0.21
CA TYR A 1048 29.44 2.33 -0.51
C TYR A 1048 28.41 1.28 -0.12
N PRO A 1049 27.74 0.62 -1.07
CA PRO A 1049 26.72 -0.36 -0.75
C PRO A 1049 27.33 -1.62 -0.15
N ILE A 1050 26.65 -2.16 0.85
CA ILE A 1050 26.99 -3.42 1.50
C ILE A 1050 25.79 -4.37 1.44
N TYR A 1051 26.08 -5.66 1.32
CA TYR A 1051 25.10 -6.73 1.41
C TYR A 1051 24.96 -7.16 2.88
N GLY A 1052 23.76 -6.95 3.44
CA GLY A 1052 23.45 -7.09 4.86
C GLY A 1052 22.54 -8.26 5.22
N ASN A 1053 22.37 -9.27 4.34
CA ASN A 1053 21.59 -10.45 4.71
C ASN A 1053 22.40 -11.36 5.64
N ASN A 1054 22.21 -11.15 6.94
CA ASN A 1054 22.91 -11.87 7.99
C ASN A 1054 22.79 -13.39 7.95
N LEU A 1055 21.69 -13.94 7.44
CA LEU A 1055 21.54 -15.40 7.33
C LEU A 1055 22.40 -16.00 6.21
N ASP A 1056 22.71 -15.20 5.19
CA ASP A 1056 23.51 -15.62 4.04
C ASP A 1056 25.00 -15.34 4.30
N THR A 1057 25.32 -14.23 4.96
CA THR A 1057 26.69 -13.82 5.27
C THR A 1057 27.20 -14.32 6.62
N PHE A 1058 26.35 -15.06 7.36
CA PHE A 1058 26.61 -15.45 8.74
C PHE A 1058 26.96 -14.24 9.63
N TRP A 1059 26.19 -13.14 9.52
CA TRP A 1059 26.36 -11.89 10.28
C TRP A 1059 27.66 -11.12 9.97
N LYS A 1060 28.17 -11.23 8.75
CA LYS A 1060 29.34 -10.50 8.28
C LYS A 1060 28.96 -9.62 7.07
N PRO A 1061 28.48 -8.39 7.26
CA PRO A 1061 28.24 -7.48 6.15
C PRO A 1061 29.48 -7.36 5.26
N ARG A 1062 29.28 -7.34 3.94
CA ARG A 1062 30.35 -7.24 2.94
C ARG A 1062 29.98 -6.24 1.85
N PHE A 1063 30.96 -5.68 1.15
CA PHE A 1063 30.68 -4.87 -0.03
C PHE A 1063 29.99 -5.68 -1.14
N VAL A 1064 29.16 -4.99 -1.93
CA VAL A 1064 28.38 -5.61 -3.01
C VAL A 1064 29.27 -6.03 -4.20
N THR A 1065 28.86 -7.09 -4.90
CA THR A 1065 29.45 -7.45 -6.20
C THR A 1065 29.04 -6.46 -7.29
N LYS A 1066 29.56 -6.63 -8.52
CA LYS A 1066 29.19 -5.79 -9.66
C LYS A 1066 27.70 -5.92 -10.00
N GLU A 1067 27.19 -7.14 -10.01
CA GLU A 1067 25.79 -7.46 -10.32
C GLU A 1067 24.86 -6.89 -9.23
N GLU A 1068 25.24 -7.08 -7.96
CA GLU A 1068 24.52 -6.51 -6.82
C GLU A 1068 24.56 -4.97 -6.82
N PHE A 1069 25.64 -4.35 -7.28
CA PHE A 1069 25.76 -2.90 -7.42
C PHE A 1069 24.79 -2.34 -8.48
N GLU A 1070 24.68 -3.00 -9.64
CA GLU A 1070 23.70 -2.60 -10.66
C GLU A 1070 22.27 -2.77 -10.18
N HIS A 1071 21.97 -3.86 -9.47
CA HIS A 1071 20.67 -4.04 -8.83
C HIS A 1071 20.39 -2.94 -7.79
N CYS A 1072 21.37 -2.60 -6.95
CA CYS A 1072 21.27 -1.50 -6.00
C CYS A 1072 20.99 -0.15 -6.69
N ARG A 1073 21.65 0.13 -7.82
CA ARG A 1073 21.42 1.33 -8.65
C ARG A 1073 19.98 1.40 -9.16
N LEU A 1074 19.45 0.29 -9.67
CA LEU A 1074 18.06 0.20 -10.12
C LEU A 1074 17.08 0.44 -8.97
N MET A 1075 17.34 -0.15 -7.80
CA MET A 1075 16.50 0.01 -6.60
C MET A 1075 16.50 1.45 -6.07
N LEU A 1076 17.66 2.11 -6.02
CA LEU A 1076 17.75 3.52 -5.64
C LEU A 1076 16.97 4.40 -6.61
N LYS A 1077 17.09 4.13 -7.92
CA LYS A 1077 16.32 4.81 -8.95
C LYS A 1077 14.80 4.62 -8.75
N ALA A 1078 14.35 3.40 -8.42
CA ALA A 1078 12.95 3.10 -8.11
C ALA A 1078 12.41 3.96 -6.96
N ARG A 1079 13.27 4.23 -5.98
CA ARG A 1079 12.97 5.03 -4.78
C ARG A 1079 13.13 6.54 -4.98
N ASN A 1080 13.09 7.02 -6.21
CA ASN A 1080 13.23 8.45 -6.56
C ASN A 1080 14.53 9.07 -6.03
N THR A 1081 15.62 8.32 -6.14
CA THR A 1081 16.95 8.84 -5.87
C THR A 1081 17.38 9.79 -6.98
N ILE A 1082 18.02 10.90 -6.61
CA ILE A 1082 18.67 11.82 -7.55
C ILE A 1082 19.76 11.10 -8.35
N SER A 1083 20.11 11.66 -9.51
CA SER A 1083 21.25 11.15 -10.27
C SER A 1083 22.54 11.36 -9.46
N MET A 1084 23.29 10.29 -9.29
CA MET A 1084 24.61 10.30 -8.63
C MET A 1084 25.65 9.78 -9.63
N GLY A 1085 26.90 10.22 -9.47
CA GLY A 1085 28.00 9.58 -10.17
C GLY A 1085 28.19 8.15 -9.64
N THR A 1086 28.78 7.28 -10.44
CA THR A 1086 29.23 5.96 -10.00
C THR A 1086 30.74 5.86 -10.17
N GLY A 1087 31.39 5.21 -9.21
CA GLY A 1087 32.82 4.99 -9.23
C GLY A 1087 33.19 3.62 -8.69
N LYS A 1088 34.46 3.28 -8.86
CA LYS A 1088 35.05 2.07 -8.30
C LYS A 1088 36.49 2.36 -7.89
N ASP A 1089 36.79 2.20 -6.60
CA ASP A 1089 38.15 2.08 -6.11
C ASP A 1089 38.47 0.60 -5.88
N GLU A 1090 38.63 0.16 -4.63
CA GLU A 1090 38.54 -1.24 -4.24
C GLU A 1090 37.08 -1.73 -4.29
N TYR A 1091 36.13 -0.85 -4.00
CA TYR A 1091 34.69 -1.13 -3.88
C TYR A 1091 33.88 -0.25 -4.83
N TYR A 1092 32.69 -0.70 -5.21
CA TYR A 1092 31.76 0.11 -6.00
C TYR A 1092 31.05 1.12 -5.10
N TYR A 1093 30.91 2.36 -5.58
CA TYR A 1093 30.27 3.42 -4.80
C TYR A 1093 29.48 4.39 -5.68
N PHE A 1094 28.52 5.07 -5.05
CA PHE A 1094 27.84 6.23 -5.62
C PHE A 1094 28.49 7.51 -5.09
N GLU A 1095 28.60 8.55 -5.89
CA GLU A 1095 29.25 9.81 -5.51
C GLU A 1095 28.43 11.06 -5.80
N MET A 1096 28.64 12.07 -4.95
CA MET A 1096 28.09 13.41 -5.06
C MET A 1096 29.09 14.46 -4.57
N ASN A 1097 29.13 15.61 -5.24
CA ASN A 1097 29.84 16.80 -4.78
C ASN A 1097 28.92 17.62 -3.84
N ILE A 1098 29.45 18.13 -2.71
CA ILE A 1098 28.67 18.81 -1.65
C ILE A 1098 29.28 20.15 -1.24
#